data_AF-A0A0Q9LNA1-F1
#
_entry.id   AF-A0A0Q9LNA1-F1
#
_cell.length_a   1.000
_cell.length_b   1.000
_cell.length_c   1.000
_cell.angle_alpha   90.00
_cell.angle_beta   90.00
_cell.angle_gamma   90.00
#
_symmetry.space_group_name_H-M   'P 1'
#
loop_
_entity.id
_entity.type
_entity.pdbx_description
1 polymer ?
#
loop_
_entity_poly.entity_id
_entity_poly.type
_entity_poly.pdbx_seq_one_letter_code
_entity_poly.pdbx_strand_id
1 'polypeptide(L)'
;MEQIGEDLSLDLDHKLNDVFSGRVVRKDLTKLMKEGANVPVYVLEYLLGMYAATDDEDNIREGIERVKNILSENFVRPDEAEKIKSRIRELGQYSIIDKVSVTLNAKIDTYEAEFSNLGLKGVPISPNYVKEFEKLLAGGIWCMLKMEYFFDEEVKNMNPFSISSLKPIQMPNMDLKEVQDGRRNFTKDEWIDVIIRSTGMEPTQLERRVKWHLLLRLVPLVENNYNMCELGPRGTGKSHVYKEISPNSILVSGGQSTVANLFYNMSTKKVGLVGMWDTVSFDEVAGIQMKDKDGVQIMKDYMASGSFARGREEKVASASMVFLGNINQSLDSLIKTSHLFAPFPEAMANDSAFFDRMHYYLPGWEVPKMRPDFFTDKYGFIVDYMAEYFREMRKRSFADAIDRYFKLGNNLNQRDVIAVRKTVSGFIKLLYPNGEYTKEDVEEILKYALEGRRRVKEQLKKIGGMEFYDVHFSYIDRETLSEEYVSVPEQGGGKLIPEGMGKPGHIYTVGHGDSGMIGVYKLENQVVSGTGKFEKSGVGTHRGVKESLDTAFRYFTSNSKSISGSISTKTKDYLMHISDLQGIGLTAEVAIAELIGLCSGALERPVQESLVVLGNMTVGGTIAKVEEFANTLQVCVDAGAKRVLIPASSVVDFQTVPSDLLIKIQPIFYSDPTDAVFKALGVS
;
A
#
# COMPACT_ATOMS: atom_id res chain seq x y z
N MET A 1 -16.01 -17.85 -23.19
CA MET A 1 -15.85 -16.97 -22.01
C MET A 1 -16.51 -15.62 -22.25
N GLU A 2 -16.29 -14.94 -23.39
CA GLU A 2 -17.00 -13.69 -23.76
C GLU A 2 -18.53 -13.78 -23.65
N GLN A 3 -19.13 -14.80 -24.28
CA GLN A 3 -20.60 -14.94 -24.30
C GLN A 3 -21.23 -15.16 -22.91
N ILE A 4 -20.50 -15.82 -21.99
CA ILE A 4 -20.94 -16.02 -20.59
C ILE A 4 -20.77 -14.73 -19.78
N GLY A 5 -19.70 -13.97 -20.05
CA GLY A 5 -19.46 -12.68 -19.41
C GLY A 5 -20.48 -11.60 -19.82
N GLU A 6 -20.92 -11.60 -21.08
CA GLU A 6 -21.97 -10.70 -21.57
C GLU A 6 -23.33 -10.99 -20.93
N ASP A 7 -23.76 -12.26 -20.87
CA ASP A 7 -25.03 -12.67 -20.24
C ASP A 7 -25.09 -12.31 -18.76
N LEU A 8 -24.01 -12.58 -18.00
CA LEU A 8 -23.87 -12.14 -16.60
C LEU A 8 -23.87 -10.61 -16.47
N SER A 9 -23.33 -9.88 -17.46
CA SER A 9 -23.27 -8.42 -17.42
C SER A 9 -24.64 -7.77 -17.60
N LEU A 10 -25.47 -8.34 -18.49
CA LEU A 10 -26.81 -7.87 -18.84
C LEU A 10 -27.79 -8.13 -17.68
N ASP A 11 -27.66 -9.29 -17.02
CA ASP A 11 -28.43 -9.59 -15.82
C ASP A 11 -28.15 -8.59 -14.68
N LEU A 12 -26.88 -8.22 -14.48
CA LEU A 12 -26.51 -7.28 -13.43
C LEU A 12 -27.03 -5.85 -13.67
N ASP A 13 -27.14 -5.40 -14.93
CA ASP A 13 -27.71 -4.10 -15.27
C ASP A 13 -29.19 -4.00 -14.90
N HIS A 14 -29.98 -5.01 -15.27
CA HIS A 14 -31.41 -5.07 -14.91
C HIS A 14 -31.60 -5.12 -13.40
N LYS A 15 -30.85 -6.01 -12.74
CA LYS A 15 -30.92 -6.17 -11.28
C LYS A 15 -30.55 -4.90 -10.51
N LEU A 16 -29.58 -4.12 -11.01
CA LEU A 16 -29.24 -2.83 -10.42
C LEU A 16 -30.35 -1.79 -10.57
N ASN A 17 -30.98 -1.70 -11.74
CA ASN A 17 -32.08 -0.76 -11.97
C ASN A 17 -33.32 -1.13 -11.15
N ASP A 18 -33.59 -2.43 -10.97
CA ASP A 18 -34.72 -2.92 -10.17
C ASP A 18 -34.52 -2.64 -8.67
N VAL A 19 -33.34 -2.98 -8.13
CA VAL A 19 -33.08 -2.89 -6.68
C VAL A 19 -32.72 -1.47 -6.24
N PHE A 20 -32.03 -0.71 -7.09
CA PHE A 20 -31.48 0.62 -6.79
C PHE A 20 -31.95 1.68 -7.78
N SER A 21 -33.24 1.64 -8.12
CA SER A 21 -33.88 2.60 -9.03
C SER A 21 -33.60 4.05 -8.61
N GLY A 22 -33.15 4.87 -9.57
CA GLY A 22 -32.77 6.27 -9.31
C GLY A 22 -31.43 6.47 -8.58
N ARG A 23 -30.71 5.39 -8.22
CA ARG A 23 -29.37 5.46 -7.58
C ARG A 23 -28.23 5.02 -8.50
N VAL A 24 -28.57 4.50 -9.68
CA VAL A 24 -27.62 4.00 -10.67
C VAL A 24 -27.68 4.80 -11.95
N VAL A 25 -26.56 4.85 -12.66
CA VAL A 25 -26.42 5.55 -13.95
C VAL A 25 -25.49 4.76 -14.84
N ARG A 26 -25.71 4.82 -16.16
CA ARG A 26 -24.78 4.25 -17.14
C ARG A 26 -23.50 5.06 -17.22
N LYS A 27 -22.36 4.39 -17.12
CA LYS A 27 -21.04 5.04 -17.05
C LYS A 27 -20.51 5.53 -18.41
N ASP A 28 -21.04 5.03 -19.52
CA ASP A 28 -20.75 5.53 -20.87
C ASP A 28 -21.21 6.98 -21.07
N LEU A 29 -22.38 7.34 -20.53
CA LEU A 29 -22.95 8.67 -20.64
C LEU A 29 -22.02 9.73 -20.05
N THR A 30 -21.39 9.42 -18.92
CA THR A 30 -20.44 10.33 -18.27
C THR A 30 -19.19 10.53 -19.14
N LYS A 31 -18.72 9.50 -19.84
CA LYS A 31 -17.58 9.60 -20.78
C LYS A 31 -17.93 10.52 -21.95
N LEU A 32 -19.08 10.29 -22.59
CA LEU A 32 -19.57 11.09 -23.71
C LEU A 32 -19.68 12.58 -23.37
N MET A 33 -20.11 12.90 -22.14
CA MET A 33 -20.30 14.29 -21.71
C MET A 33 -18.99 14.99 -21.31
N LYS A 34 -17.99 14.23 -20.85
CA LYS A 34 -16.69 14.78 -20.41
C LYS A 34 -15.87 15.34 -21.58
N GLU A 35 -16.08 14.86 -22.80
CA GLU A 35 -15.39 15.37 -24.00
C GLU A 35 -15.78 16.82 -24.34
N GLY A 36 -16.93 17.32 -23.86
CA GLY A 36 -17.43 18.68 -24.13
C GLY A 36 -17.21 19.72 -23.03
N ALA A 37 -16.91 19.31 -21.79
CA ALA A 37 -16.78 20.22 -20.65
C ALA A 37 -15.83 19.67 -19.56
N ASN A 38 -14.93 20.53 -19.05
CA ASN A 38 -14.01 20.19 -17.95
C ASN A 38 -14.73 20.26 -16.59
N VAL A 39 -15.65 19.33 -16.36
CA VAL A 39 -16.51 19.24 -15.18
C VAL A 39 -16.12 17.98 -14.38
N PRO A 40 -16.06 18.03 -13.03
CA PRO A 40 -15.81 16.83 -12.23
C PRO A 40 -16.84 15.72 -12.47
N VAL A 41 -16.39 14.46 -12.44
CA VAL A 41 -17.24 13.29 -12.76
C VAL A 41 -18.49 13.23 -11.86
N TYR A 42 -18.33 13.43 -10.55
CA TYR A 42 -19.45 13.40 -9.61
C TYR A 42 -20.51 14.49 -9.88
N VAL A 43 -20.13 15.64 -10.46
CA VAL A 43 -21.09 16.69 -10.84
C VAL A 43 -21.91 16.23 -12.04
N LEU A 44 -21.25 15.64 -13.05
CA LEU A 44 -21.92 15.09 -14.23
C LEU A 44 -22.88 13.95 -13.84
N GLU A 45 -22.42 13.01 -13.02
CA GLU A 45 -23.24 11.89 -12.56
C GLU A 45 -24.40 12.34 -11.68
N TYR A 46 -24.25 13.40 -10.88
CA TYR A 46 -25.38 13.96 -10.13
C TYR A 46 -26.46 14.52 -11.06
N LEU A 47 -26.07 15.27 -12.10
CA LEU A 47 -27.03 15.80 -13.08
C LEU A 47 -27.69 14.67 -13.88
N LEU A 48 -26.92 13.69 -14.34
CA LEU A 48 -27.44 12.49 -14.99
C LEU A 48 -28.35 11.68 -14.06
N GLY A 49 -28.02 11.61 -12.77
CA GLY A 49 -28.85 10.99 -11.74
C GLY A 49 -30.23 11.62 -11.63
N MET A 50 -30.33 12.95 -11.74
CA MET A 50 -31.61 13.67 -11.65
C MET A 50 -32.47 13.57 -12.91
N TYR A 51 -31.86 13.44 -14.09
CA TYR A 51 -32.57 13.59 -15.38
C TYR A 51 -32.53 12.33 -16.27
N ALA A 52 -31.66 11.37 -15.98
CA ALA A 52 -31.39 10.18 -16.81
C ALA A 52 -31.13 8.89 -16.00
N ALA A 53 -31.54 8.83 -14.72
CA ALA A 53 -31.46 7.61 -13.90
C ALA A 53 -32.64 6.66 -14.18
N THR A 54 -32.67 6.11 -15.38
CA THR A 54 -33.68 5.16 -15.86
C THR A 54 -33.03 4.19 -16.86
N ASP A 55 -33.73 3.11 -17.20
CA ASP A 55 -33.37 2.12 -18.22
C ASP A 55 -34.10 2.33 -19.56
N ASP A 56 -35.02 3.30 -19.62
CA ASP A 56 -35.70 3.73 -20.85
C ASP A 56 -34.81 4.63 -21.72
N GLU A 57 -34.40 4.12 -22.88
CA GLU A 57 -33.53 4.81 -23.86
C GLU A 57 -34.06 6.16 -24.34
N ASP A 58 -35.37 6.34 -24.49
CA ASP A 58 -35.93 7.61 -24.96
C ASP A 58 -35.87 8.67 -23.86
N ASN A 59 -36.19 8.28 -22.62
CA ASN A 59 -36.04 9.15 -21.45
C ASN A 59 -34.56 9.49 -21.18
N ILE A 60 -33.64 8.54 -21.38
CA ILE A 60 -32.19 8.78 -21.27
C ILE A 60 -31.74 9.84 -22.28
N ARG A 61 -32.17 9.76 -23.54
CA ARG A 61 -31.80 10.74 -24.58
C ARG A 61 -32.30 12.14 -24.25
N GLU A 62 -33.55 12.27 -23.82
CA GLU A 62 -34.10 13.57 -23.38
C GLU A 62 -33.33 14.11 -22.17
N GLY A 63 -33.05 13.25 -21.20
CA GLY A 63 -32.26 13.57 -20.02
C GLY A 63 -30.86 14.09 -20.39
N ILE A 64 -30.16 13.44 -21.31
CA ILE A 64 -28.83 13.84 -21.78
C ILE A 64 -28.88 15.23 -22.42
N GLU A 65 -29.84 15.48 -23.32
CA GLU A 65 -29.97 16.81 -23.95
C GLU A 65 -30.26 17.90 -22.92
N ARG A 66 -31.09 17.60 -21.91
CA ARG A 66 -31.33 18.51 -20.80
C ARG A 66 -30.07 18.80 -19.99
N VAL A 67 -29.26 17.78 -19.67
CA VAL A 67 -28.00 17.97 -18.94
C VAL A 67 -26.99 18.76 -19.78
N LYS A 68 -26.89 18.50 -21.09
CA LYS A 68 -26.04 19.29 -22.01
C LYS A 68 -26.42 20.77 -22.00
N ASN A 69 -27.72 21.07 -22.04
CA ASN A 69 -28.22 22.45 -21.98
C ASN A 69 -27.90 23.11 -20.65
N ILE A 70 -28.08 22.41 -19.52
CA ILE A 70 -27.72 22.94 -18.19
C ILE A 70 -26.21 23.24 -18.11
N LEU A 71 -25.36 22.35 -18.64
CA LEU A 71 -23.91 22.56 -18.61
C LEU A 71 -23.46 23.68 -19.55
N SER A 72 -24.06 23.81 -20.73
CA SER A 72 -23.69 24.86 -21.68
C SER A 72 -24.15 26.25 -21.23
N GLU A 73 -25.30 26.34 -20.55
CA GLU A 73 -25.88 27.63 -20.14
C GLU A 73 -25.49 28.04 -18.72
N ASN A 74 -25.45 27.09 -17.78
CA ASN A 74 -25.33 27.40 -16.35
C ASN A 74 -23.95 27.09 -15.76
N PHE A 75 -23.15 26.19 -16.33
CA PHE A 75 -21.81 25.91 -15.78
C PHE A 75 -20.86 27.08 -16.02
N VAL A 76 -20.29 27.60 -14.94
CA VAL A 76 -19.39 28.75 -15.03
C VAL A 76 -18.00 28.28 -15.46
N ARG A 77 -17.60 28.67 -16.67
CA ARG A 77 -16.21 28.54 -17.14
C ARG A 77 -15.44 29.81 -16.76
N PRO A 78 -14.23 29.71 -16.18
CA PRO A 78 -13.47 30.88 -15.73
C PRO A 78 -13.22 31.95 -16.81
N ASP A 79 -13.05 31.53 -18.07
CA ASP A 79 -12.87 32.39 -19.24
C ASP A 79 -14.16 33.10 -19.69
N GLU A 80 -15.34 32.59 -19.32
CA GLU A 80 -16.65 33.20 -19.60
C GLU A 80 -17.27 33.91 -18.39
N ALA A 81 -16.54 34.07 -17.29
CA ALA A 81 -17.07 34.61 -16.03
C ALA A 81 -17.74 35.99 -16.19
N GLU A 82 -17.11 36.93 -16.92
CA GLU A 82 -17.67 38.27 -17.14
C GLU A 82 -18.95 38.26 -17.99
N LYS A 83 -19.05 37.34 -18.95
CA LYS A 83 -20.27 37.14 -19.76
C LYS A 83 -21.42 36.65 -18.89
N ILE A 84 -21.15 35.74 -17.96
CA ILE A 84 -22.17 35.26 -17.01
C ILE A 84 -22.57 36.35 -16.02
N LYS A 85 -21.62 37.14 -15.49
CA LYS A 85 -21.94 38.32 -14.65
C LYS A 85 -22.84 39.32 -15.38
N SER A 86 -22.53 39.60 -16.65
CA SER A 86 -23.38 40.45 -17.50
C SER A 86 -24.78 39.86 -17.68
N ARG A 87 -24.91 38.56 -17.95
CA ARG A 87 -26.23 37.90 -18.02
C ARG A 87 -27.02 38.01 -16.72
N ILE A 88 -26.38 37.76 -15.57
CA ILE A 88 -27.01 37.90 -14.25
C ILE A 88 -27.54 39.34 -14.06
N ARG A 89 -26.77 40.34 -14.47
CA ARG A 89 -27.18 41.76 -14.42
C ARG A 89 -28.35 42.09 -15.34
N GLU A 90 -28.28 41.70 -16.62
CA GLU A 90 -29.30 42.05 -17.61
C GLU A 90 -30.63 41.32 -17.38
N LEU A 91 -30.58 40.07 -16.90
CA LEU A 91 -31.77 39.26 -16.63
C LEU A 91 -32.34 39.49 -15.22
N GLY A 92 -31.59 40.15 -14.33
CA GLY A 92 -31.93 40.34 -12.92
C GLY A 92 -31.81 39.08 -12.06
N GLN A 93 -32.08 37.90 -12.63
CA GLN A 93 -31.88 36.59 -11.98
C GLN A 93 -31.37 35.56 -12.99
N TYR A 94 -30.40 34.73 -12.59
CA TYR A 94 -29.87 33.66 -13.45
C TYR A 94 -29.35 32.48 -12.63
N SER A 95 -29.52 31.27 -13.16
CA SER A 95 -29.03 30.06 -12.49
C SER A 95 -27.62 29.73 -12.97
N ILE A 96 -26.74 29.32 -12.05
CA ILE A 96 -25.36 28.93 -12.36
C ILE A 96 -24.95 27.67 -11.61
N ILE A 97 -23.89 27.03 -12.09
CA ILE A 97 -23.17 25.96 -11.41
C ILE A 97 -21.74 26.43 -11.17
N ASP A 98 -21.36 26.55 -9.89
CA ASP A 98 -20.02 26.97 -9.48
C ASP A 98 -19.63 26.30 -8.15
N LYS A 99 -18.34 26.29 -7.84
CA LYS A 99 -17.83 25.92 -6.54
C LYS A 99 -17.82 27.14 -5.63
N VAL A 100 -18.54 27.06 -4.53
CA VAL A 100 -18.75 28.16 -3.59
C VAL A 100 -18.14 27.84 -2.24
N SER A 101 -17.34 28.77 -1.72
CA SER A 101 -16.82 28.77 -0.36
C SER A 101 -17.37 29.96 0.42
N VAL A 102 -17.43 29.88 1.73
CA VAL A 102 -18.02 30.92 2.59
C VAL A 102 -17.04 31.28 3.71
N THR A 103 -17.00 32.55 4.06
CA THR A 103 -16.27 33.06 5.22
C THR A 103 -17.15 33.99 6.04
N LEU A 104 -16.93 34.05 7.36
CA LEU A 104 -17.60 35.03 8.22
C LEU A 104 -16.83 36.35 8.16
N ASN A 105 -17.46 37.40 7.66
CA ASN A 105 -16.94 38.76 7.77
C ASN A 105 -17.35 39.35 9.12
N ALA A 106 -16.47 39.20 10.12
CA ALA A 106 -16.72 39.67 11.48
C ALA A 106 -16.82 41.20 11.62
N LYS A 107 -16.42 41.98 10.60
CA LYS A 107 -16.54 43.46 10.65
C LYS A 107 -17.98 43.93 10.48
N ILE A 108 -18.78 43.17 9.74
CA ILE A 108 -20.18 43.49 9.41
C ILE A 108 -21.14 42.36 9.79
N ASP A 109 -20.66 41.39 10.59
CA ASP A 109 -21.40 40.23 11.09
C ASP A 109 -22.23 39.49 10.02
N THR A 110 -21.62 39.27 8.84
CA THR A 110 -22.31 38.66 7.70
C THR A 110 -21.45 37.54 7.10
N TYR A 111 -22.10 36.44 6.70
CA TYR A 111 -21.42 35.42 5.90
C TYR A 111 -21.30 35.87 4.45
N GLU A 112 -20.09 35.76 3.92
CA GLU A 112 -19.74 36.14 2.56
C GLU A 112 -19.25 34.93 1.77
N ALA A 113 -19.89 34.69 0.64
CA ALA A 113 -19.53 33.67 -0.34
C ALA A 113 -18.45 34.18 -1.31
N GLU A 114 -17.56 33.26 -1.69
CA GLU A 114 -16.55 33.38 -2.73
C GLU A 114 -16.76 32.26 -3.75
N PHE A 115 -16.87 32.67 -5.02
CA PHE A 115 -17.14 31.83 -6.17
C PHE A 115 -15.84 31.52 -6.92
N SER A 116 -15.53 30.24 -7.07
CA SER A 116 -14.26 29.79 -7.66
C SER A 116 -14.13 30.18 -9.13
N ASN A 117 -15.15 29.91 -9.95
CA ASN A 117 -15.08 30.12 -11.39
C ASN A 117 -15.63 31.48 -11.80
N LEU A 118 -16.71 31.95 -11.16
CA LEU A 118 -17.28 33.27 -11.43
C LEU A 118 -16.37 34.39 -10.89
N GLY A 119 -15.50 34.09 -9.93
CA GLY A 119 -14.53 35.03 -9.37
C GLY A 119 -15.18 36.16 -8.57
N LEU A 120 -16.42 35.99 -8.09
CA LEU A 120 -17.06 36.92 -7.16
C LEU A 120 -16.60 36.65 -5.73
N LYS A 121 -16.39 37.72 -4.96
CA LYS A 121 -16.06 37.68 -3.54
C LYS A 121 -16.98 38.63 -2.78
N GLY A 122 -17.18 38.38 -1.49
CA GLY A 122 -17.98 39.25 -0.64
C GLY A 122 -19.48 39.21 -0.97
N VAL A 123 -19.98 38.09 -1.51
CA VAL A 123 -21.41 37.94 -1.86
C VAL A 123 -22.17 37.52 -0.60
N PRO A 124 -23.15 38.28 -0.11
CA PRO A 124 -23.88 37.89 1.10
C PRO A 124 -24.59 36.55 0.94
N ILE A 125 -24.53 35.71 1.98
CA ILE A 125 -25.23 34.42 2.03
C ILE A 125 -25.96 34.24 3.35
N SER A 126 -27.16 33.64 3.30
CA SER A 126 -27.95 33.33 4.48
C SER A 126 -27.21 32.39 5.45
N PRO A 127 -27.20 32.68 6.77
CA PRO A 127 -26.66 31.78 7.78
C PRO A 127 -27.29 30.38 7.79
N ASN A 128 -28.52 30.24 7.28
CA ASN A 128 -29.20 28.94 7.22
C ASN A 128 -28.45 27.96 6.32
N TYR A 129 -27.98 28.40 5.15
CA TYR A 129 -27.17 27.57 4.26
C TYR A 129 -25.84 27.15 4.90
N VAL A 130 -25.25 28.03 5.71
CA VAL A 130 -23.99 27.73 6.40
C VAL A 130 -24.19 26.70 7.51
N LYS A 131 -25.31 26.77 8.24
CA LYS A 131 -25.68 25.79 9.27
C LYS A 131 -26.01 24.42 8.67
N GLU A 132 -26.69 24.41 7.53
CA GLU A 132 -27.08 23.18 6.84
C GLU A 132 -25.90 22.53 6.12
N PHE A 133 -25.01 23.35 5.53
CA PHE A 133 -23.89 22.89 4.70
C PHE A 133 -22.56 23.43 5.24
N GLU A 134 -22.09 22.89 6.36
CA GLU A 134 -20.86 23.32 7.04
C GLU A 134 -19.62 23.32 6.12
N LYS A 135 -19.59 22.43 5.11
CA LYS A 135 -18.51 22.32 4.12
C LYS A 135 -18.30 23.60 3.30
N LEU A 136 -19.29 24.49 3.22
CA LEU A 136 -19.12 25.82 2.64
C LEU A 136 -17.97 26.59 3.32
N LEU A 137 -17.74 26.40 4.62
CA LEU A 137 -16.67 27.06 5.39
C LEU A 137 -15.27 26.40 5.22
N ALA A 138 -15.18 25.28 4.51
CA ALA A 138 -14.06 24.33 4.55
C ALA A 138 -13.34 24.14 3.19
N GLY A 139 -13.38 25.14 2.31
CA GLY A 139 -12.78 25.08 0.97
C GLY A 139 -13.78 24.98 -0.18
N GLY A 140 -15.07 24.99 0.17
CA GLY A 140 -16.19 25.16 -0.74
C GLY A 140 -16.66 23.88 -1.43
N ILE A 141 -17.94 23.89 -1.81
CA ILE A 141 -18.64 22.77 -2.45
C ILE A 141 -19.23 23.22 -3.78
N TRP A 142 -19.44 22.28 -4.71
CA TRP A 142 -20.15 22.55 -5.95
C TRP A 142 -21.64 22.71 -5.66
N CYS A 143 -22.22 23.79 -6.18
CA CYS A 143 -23.63 24.10 -5.98
C CYS A 143 -24.27 24.54 -7.29
N MET A 144 -25.57 24.21 -7.42
CA MET A 144 -26.47 24.93 -8.31
C MET A 144 -27.00 26.14 -7.54
N LEU A 145 -26.77 27.33 -8.07
CA LEU A 145 -27.13 28.60 -7.42
C LEU A 145 -28.10 29.37 -8.28
N LYS A 146 -29.05 30.05 -7.65
CA LYS A 146 -29.78 31.14 -8.28
C LYS A 146 -29.17 32.45 -7.81
N MET A 147 -28.59 33.18 -8.74
CA MET A 147 -28.01 34.50 -8.51
C MET A 147 -29.05 35.56 -8.82
N GLU A 148 -29.09 36.60 -8.00
CA GLU A 148 -29.86 37.81 -8.24
C GLU A 148 -28.93 39.01 -8.32
N TYR A 149 -29.33 40.00 -9.12
CA TYR A 149 -28.63 41.27 -9.26
C TYR A 149 -29.55 42.42 -8.86
N PHE A 150 -29.13 43.18 -7.86
CA PHE A 150 -29.79 44.41 -7.44
C PHE A 150 -28.76 45.45 -7.01
N PHE A 151 -28.73 46.59 -7.69
CA PHE A 151 -27.83 47.70 -7.37
C PHE A 151 -28.64 48.86 -6.80
N ASP A 152 -28.32 49.25 -5.56
CA ASP A 152 -28.91 50.39 -4.89
C ASP A 152 -27.89 51.54 -4.82
N GLU A 153 -28.21 52.67 -5.44
CA GLU A 153 -27.35 53.85 -5.49
C GLU A 153 -27.16 54.51 -4.11
N GLU A 154 -28.08 54.30 -3.16
CA GLU A 154 -28.04 54.90 -1.83
C GLU A 154 -27.14 54.14 -0.85
N VAL A 155 -26.89 52.85 -1.11
CA VAL A 155 -26.10 51.97 -0.22
C VAL A 155 -24.67 51.82 -0.73
N LYS A 156 -23.74 52.59 -0.15
CA LYS A 156 -22.31 52.48 -0.46
C LYS A 156 -21.74 51.09 -0.13
N ASN A 157 -20.97 50.53 -1.06
CA ASN A 157 -20.25 49.27 -0.94
C ASN A 157 -21.12 48.01 -0.82
N MET A 158 -22.39 48.06 -1.20
CA MET A 158 -23.21 46.86 -1.31
C MET A 158 -22.77 46.02 -2.51
N ASN A 159 -22.55 44.72 -2.30
CA ASN A 159 -22.35 43.80 -3.42
C ASN A 159 -23.69 43.64 -4.15
N PRO A 160 -23.78 44.00 -5.44
CA PRO A 160 -25.06 43.93 -6.15
C PRO A 160 -25.48 42.49 -6.46
N PHE A 161 -24.56 41.52 -6.33
CA PHE A 161 -24.86 40.12 -6.48
C PHE A 161 -25.33 39.53 -5.15
N SER A 162 -26.39 38.74 -5.17
CA SER A 162 -26.88 37.98 -4.01
C SER A 162 -27.29 36.56 -4.40
N ILE A 163 -27.32 35.68 -3.40
CA ILE A 163 -27.70 34.27 -3.57
C ILE A 163 -29.13 34.10 -3.06
N SER A 164 -30.09 33.88 -3.96
CA SER A 164 -31.48 33.61 -3.59
C SER A 164 -31.71 32.14 -3.24
N SER A 165 -31.05 31.24 -3.97
CA SER A 165 -31.10 29.80 -3.72
C SER A 165 -29.72 29.18 -3.86
N LEU A 166 -29.36 28.31 -2.92
CA LEU A 166 -28.17 27.48 -2.99
C LEU A 166 -28.58 26.02 -2.79
N LYS A 167 -28.22 25.16 -3.75
CA LYS A 167 -28.39 23.70 -3.65
C LYS A 167 -27.07 23.01 -3.92
N PRO A 168 -26.48 22.32 -2.93
CA PRO A 168 -25.31 21.48 -3.18
C PRO A 168 -25.59 20.45 -4.27
N ILE A 169 -24.58 20.16 -5.08
CA ILE A 169 -24.59 19.06 -6.05
C ILE A 169 -24.20 17.80 -5.27
N GLN A 170 -25.10 17.41 -4.37
CA GLN A 170 -25.01 16.27 -3.46
C GLN A 170 -26.41 15.70 -3.23
N MET A 171 -26.52 14.39 -3.09
CA MET A 171 -27.71 13.62 -2.84
C MET A 171 -28.21 13.94 -1.43
N PRO A 172 -29.44 14.47 -1.28
CA PRO A 172 -29.98 14.76 0.03
C PRO A 172 -30.35 13.45 0.75
N ASN A 173 -29.74 13.23 1.92
CA ASN A 173 -30.02 12.17 2.89
C ASN A 173 -29.83 10.72 2.39
N MET A 174 -28.78 10.07 2.88
CA MET A 174 -28.47 8.66 2.63
C MET A 174 -29.32 7.73 3.53
N ASP A 175 -30.10 6.81 2.96
CA ASP A 175 -30.74 5.72 3.70
C ASP A 175 -29.86 4.46 3.66
N LEU A 176 -29.17 4.18 4.77
CA LEU A 176 -28.32 3.01 4.85
C LEU A 176 -29.10 1.69 4.82
N LYS A 177 -30.39 1.67 5.21
CA LYS A 177 -31.21 0.45 5.13
C LYS A 177 -31.43 0.02 3.68
N GLU A 178 -31.65 0.99 2.78
CA GLU A 178 -31.76 0.73 1.33
C GLU A 178 -30.56 -0.06 0.81
N VAL A 179 -29.33 0.33 1.19
CA VAL A 179 -28.10 -0.40 0.80
C VAL A 179 -28.03 -1.78 1.43
N GLN A 180 -28.41 -1.91 2.70
CA GLN A 180 -28.35 -3.19 3.42
C GLN A 180 -29.34 -4.20 2.85
N ASP A 181 -30.57 -3.78 2.58
CA ASP A 181 -31.61 -4.61 2.01
C ASP A 181 -31.31 -4.90 0.53
N GLY A 182 -30.85 -3.90 -0.21
CA GLY A 182 -30.40 -4.05 -1.59
C GLY A 182 -29.27 -5.07 -1.72
N ARG A 183 -28.25 -4.98 -0.85
CA ARG A 183 -27.10 -5.91 -0.79
C ARG A 183 -27.54 -7.37 -0.70
N ARG A 184 -28.64 -7.70 0.00
CA ARG A 184 -29.14 -9.09 0.15
C ARG A 184 -29.54 -9.74 -1.16
N ASN A 185 -29.87 -8.93 -2.18
CA ASN A 185 -30.28 -9.44 -3.48
C ASN A 185 -29.08 -9.87 -4.34
N PHE A 186 -27.84 -9.52 -3.97
CA PHE A 186 -26.64 -9.79 -4.76
C PHE A 186 -25.78 -10.89 -4.14
N THR A 187 -25.13 -11.68 -4.99
CA THR A 187 -24.03 -12.55 -4.54
C THR A 187 -22.80 -11.70 -4.20
N LYS A 188 -21.79 -12.32 -3.56
CA LYS A 188 -20.52 -11.64 -3.24
C LYS A 188 -19.83 -11.11 -4.50
N ASP A 189 -19.70 -11.94 -5.53
CA ASP A 189 -18.98 -11.57 -6.75
C ASP A 189 -19.75 -10.51 -7.57
N GLU A 190 -21.09 -10.61 -7.65
CA GLU A 190 -21.93 -9.56 -8.24
C GLU A 190 -21.75 -8.23 -7.51
N TRP A 191 -21.77 -8.24 -6.17
CA TRP A 191 -21.63 -7.01 -5.37
C TRP A 191 -20.27 -6.35 -5.53
N ILE A 192 -19.19 -7.16 -5.62
CA ILE A 192 -17.85 -6.66 -5.97
C ILE A 192 -17.90 -5.96 -7.33
N ASP A 193 -18.53 -6.59 -8.32
CA ASP A 193 -18.62 -6.05 -9.67
C ASP A 193 -19.44 -4.75 -9.72
N VAL A 194 -20.51 -4.64 -8.92
CA VAL A 194 -21.27 -3.40 -8.74
C VAL A 194 -20.38 -2.28 -8.21
N ILE A 195 -19.61 -2.52 -7.14
CA ILE A 195 -18.72 -1.50 -6.56
C ILE A 195 -17.65 -1.10 -7.57
N ILE A 196 -17.03 -2.05 -8.27
CA ILE A 196 -16.02 -1.78 -9.29
C ILE A 196 -16.60 -0.96 -10.46
N ARG A 197 -17.77 -1.32 -10.99
CA ARG A 197 -18.47 -0.53 -12.03
C ARG A 197 -18.80 0.88 -11.55
N SER A 198 -19.16 1.04 -10.28
CA SER A 198 -19.44 2.34 -9.67
C SER A 198 -18.22 3.26 -9.65
N THR A 199 -17.00 2.71 -9.68
CA THR A 199 -15.75 3.47 -9.87
C THR A 199 -15.40 3.77 -11.33
N GLY A 200 -16.22 3.32 -12.28
CA GLY A 200 -16.01 3.47 -13.72
C GLY A 200 -15.16 2.38 -14.37
N MET A 201 -14.83 1.31 -13.65
CA MET A 201 -13.96 0.21 -14.11
C MET A 201 -14.79 -0.99 -14.59
N GLU A 202 -14.33 -1.69 -15.63
CA GLU A 202 -14.98 -2.88 -16.19
C GLU A 202 -14.53 -4.17 -15.47
N PRO A 203 -15.37 -4.82 -14.66
CA PRO A 203 -14.95 -5.97 -13.86
C PRO A 203 -14.59 -7.20 -14.69
N THR A 204 -15.17 -7.37 -15.88
CA THR A 204 -14.91 -8.55 -16.74
C THR A 204 -13.48 -8.57 -17.30
N GLN A 205 -12.82 -7.42 -17.36
CA GLN A 205 -11.44 -7.28 -17.84
C GLN A 205 -10.40 -7.35 -16.71
N LEU A 206 -10.83 -7.64 -15.48
CA LEU A 206 -9.99 -7.58 -14.29
C LEU A 206 -9.90 -8.94 -13.60
N GLU A 207 -8.67 -9.39 -13.34
CA GLU A 207 -8.44 -10.54 -12.49
C GLU A 207 -8.94 -10.29 -11.06
N ARG A 208 -9.34 -11.36 -10.35
CA ARG A 208 -9.86 -11.29 -8.97
C ARG A 208 -8.93 -10.49 -8.06
N ARG A 209 -7.63 -10.74 -8.13
CA ARG A 209 -6.62 -10.04 -7.31
C ARG A 209 -6.59 -8.52 -7.57
N VAL A 210 -6.74 -8.11 -8.82
CA VAL A 210 -6.82 -6.69 -9.21
C VAL A 210 -8.11 -6.05 -8.68
N LYS A 211 -9.25 -6.74 -8.73
CA LYS A 211 -10.51 -6.24 -8.12
C LYS A 211 -10.32 -5.94 -6.63
N TRP A 212 -9.63 -6.82 -5.89
CA TRP A 212 -9.31 -6.60 -4.47
C TRP A 212 -8.42 -5.38 -4.23
N HIS A 213 -7.41 -5.13 -5.09
CA HIS A 213 -6.61 -3.90 -5.00
C HIS A 213 -7.45 -2.64 -5.27
N LEU A 214 -8.37 -2.68 -6.25
CA LEU A 214 -9.26 -1.56 -6.52
C LEU A 214 -10.24 -1.30 -5.36
N LEU A 215 -10.77 -2.36 -4.72
CA LEU A 215 -11.58 -2.24 -3.51
C LEU A 215 -10.78 -1.63 -2.35
N LEU A 216 -9.52 -2.05 -2.17
CA LEU A 216 -8.64 -1.49 -1.14
C LEU A 216 -8.43 0.02 -1.30
N ARG A 217 -8.42 0.57 -2.53
CA ARG A 217 -8.38 2.03 -2.76
C ARG A 217 -9.62 2.76 -2.21
N LEU A 218 -10.74 2.06 -2.01
CA LEU A 218 -11.96 2.62 -1.44
C LEU A 218 -11.98 2.53 0.10
N VAL A 219 -11.15 1.66 0.70
CA VAL A 219 -11.09 1.50 2.17
C VAL A 219 -10.84 2.84 2.90
N PRO A 220 -9.90 3.71 2.48
CA PRO A 220 -9.73 5.03 3.09
C PRO A 220 -11.00 5.88 3.15
N LEU A 221 -11.94 5.71 2.20
CA LEU A 221 -13.18 6.46 2.12
C LEU A 221 -14.25 5.93 3.10
N VAL A 222 -14.21 4.65 3.48
CA VAL A 222 -15.21 3.99 4.33
C VAL A 222 -14.72 3.68 5.75
N GLU A 223 -13.41 3.72 5.99
CA GLU A 223 -12.78 3.47 7.29
C GLU A 223 -12.09 4.73 7.83
N ASN A 224 -12.22 5.00 9.12
CA ASN A 224 -11.65 6.21 9.73
C ASN A 224 -10.15 6.06 9.96
N ASN A 225 -9.41 7.14 9.70
CA ASN A 225 -7.97 7.22 9.95
C ASN A 225 -7.23 5.99 9.38
N TYR A 226 -7.55 5.60 8.14
CA TYR A 226 -6.93 4.48 7.47
C TYR A 226 -5.76 4.95 6.60
N ASN A 227 -4.56 4.88 7.16
CA ASN A 227 -3.34 5.26 6.46
C ASN A 227 -2.82 4.13 5.57
N MET A 228 -2.53 4.43 4.30
CA MET A 228 -1.93 3.48 3.36
C MET A 228 -1.04 4.17 2.34
N CYS A 229 -0.16 3.40 1.71
CA CYS A 229 0.55 3.84 0.52
C CYS A 229 0.28 2.91 -0.68
N GLU A 230 0.26 3.50 -1.87
CA GLU A 230 0.25 2.78 -3.13
C GLU A 230 1.43 3.26 -3.98
N LEU A 231 2.40 2.37 -4.19
CA LEU A 231 3.56 2.64 -5.03
C LEU A 231 3.60 1.64 -6.19
N GLY A 232 3.77 2.15 -7.40
CA GLY A 232 3.80 1.31 -8.60
C GLY A 232 4.00 2.12 -9.88
N PRO A 233 3.91 1.49 -11.07
CA PRO A 233 4.12 2.15 -12.35
C PRO A 233 3.17 3.34 -12.58
N ARG A 234 3.59 4.28 -13.42
CA ARG A 234 2.72 5.38 -13.89
C ARG A 234 1.54 4.83 -14.71
N GLY A 235 0.40 5.53 -14.65
CA GLY A 235 -0.76 5.23 -15.48
C GLY A 235 -1.66 4.11 -14.97
N THR A 236 -1.59 3.74 -13.69
CA THR A 236 -2.46 2.72 -13.06
C THR A 236 -3.71 3.30 -12.38
N GLY A 237 -4.01 4.58 -12.62
CA GLY A 237 -5.21 5.27 -12.08
C GLY A 237 -5.20 5.56 -10.57
N LYS A 238 -4.02 5.58 -9.93
CA LYS A 238 -3.86 5.76 -8.47
C LYS A 238 -4.58 6.98 -7.90
N SER A 239 -4.44 8.13 -8.57
CA SER A 239 -5.02 9.40 -8.13
C SER A 239 -6.47 9.60 -8.54
N HIS A 240 -7.00 8.78 -9.45
CA HIS A 240 -8.36 8.93 -9.97
C HIS A 240 -9.41 8.77 -8.88
N VAL A 241 -9.27 7.73 -8.03
CA VAL A 241 -10.23 7.44 -6.94
C VAL A 241 -10.41 8.64 -6.02
N TYR A 242 -9.32 9.21 -5.51
CA TYR A 242 -9.38 10.31 -4.53
C TYR A 242 -9.67 11.68 -5.14
N LYS A 243 -9.67 11.78 -6.47
CA LYS A 243 -10.01 13.02 -7.20
C LYS A 243 -11.45 13.03 -7.68
N GLU A 244 -11.96 11.89 -8.16
CA GLU A 244 -13.21 11.83 -8.92
C GLU A 244 -14.32 11.03 -8.22
N ILE A 245 -13.99 10.09 -7.32
CA ILE A 245 -14.95 9.10 -6.77
C ILE A 245 -15.52 9.52 -5.40
N SER A 246 -15.08 10.63 -4.82
CA SER A 246 -15.72 11.18 -3.63
C SER A 246 -15.61 12.70 -3.58
N PRO A 247 -16.71 13.42 -3.30
CA PRO A 247 -16.65 14.85 -2.99
C PRO A 247 -16.07 15.11 -1.59
N ASN A 248 -15.79 14.05 -0.82
CA ASN A 248 -15.27 14.10 0.55
C ASN A 248 -13.79 13.72 0.63
N SER A 249 -13.09 13.64 -0.51
CA SER A 249 -11.64 13.48 -0.57
C SER A 249 -10.95 14.67 -1.22
N ILE A 250 -9.72 14.95 -0.77
CA ILE A 250 -8.85 15.94 -1.39
C ILE A 250 -7.54 15.30 -1.85
N LEU A 251 -7.14 15.62 -3.08
CA LEU A 251 -5.84 15.27 -3.64
C LEU A 251 -4.91 16.49 -3.56
N VAL A 252 -3.88 16.35 -2.75
CA VAL A 252 -2.83 17.35 -2.58
C VAL A 252 -1.73 17.06 -3.59
N SER A 253 -1.63 17.91 -4.61
CA SER A 253 -0.60 17.84 -5.66
C SER A 253 0.43 18.96 -5.47
N GLY A 254 1.70 18.70 -5.79
CA GLY A 254 2.71 19.76 -5.93
C GLY A 254 3.65 20.00 -4.74
N GLY A 255 3.84 19.01 -3.85
CA GLY A 255 5.00 18.92 -2.95
C GLY A 255 5.09 19.93 -1.80
N GLN A 256 4.50 21.12 -1.88
CA GLN A 256 4.58 22.15 -0.83
C GLN A 256 3.31 22.19 0.02
N SER A 257 3.18 21.25 0.95
CA SER A 257 2.19 21.36 2.04
C SER A 257 2.82 21.93 3.30
N THR A 258 2.06 22.72 4.04
CA THR A 258 2.45 23.23 5.36
C THR A 258 1.64 22.54 6.44
N VAL A 259 2.16 22.49 7.66
CA VAL A 259 1.42 21.94 8.80
C VAL A 259 0.16 22.76 9.05
N ALA A 260 0.18 24.07 8.73
CA ALA A 260 -0.99 24.95 8.88
C ALA A 260 -2.13 24.56 7.95
N ASN A 261 -1.82 24.18 6.72
CA ASN A 261 -2.83 23.74 5.76
C ASN A 261 -3.36 22.34 6.11
N LEU A 262 -2.47 21.41 6.50
CA LEU A 262 -2.87 20.04 6.78
C LEU A 262 -3.61 19.89 8.11
N PHE A 263 -3.14 20.52 9.19
CA PHE A 263 -3.60 20.25 10.55
C PHE A 263 -4.33 21.41 11.19
N TYR A 264 -3.64 22.51 11.46
CA TYR A 264 -4.24 23.63 12.18
C TYR A 264 -3.47 24.91 11.97
N ASN A 265 -4.14 25.97 11.57
CA ASN A 265 -3.53 27.28 11.42
C ASN A 265 -3.63 28.07 12.73
N MET A 266 -2.49 28.37 13.35
CA MET A 266 -2.42 29.07 14.64
C MET A 266 -2.84 30.55 14.55
N SER A 267 -2.63 31.22 13.41
CA SER A 267 -2.99 32.64 13.25
C SER A 267 -4.50 32.81 13.04
N THR A 268 -5.12 31.93 12.26
CA THR A 268 -6.56 31.98 11.97
C THR A 268 -7.41 31.13 12.91
N LYS A 269 -6.78 30.29 13.76
CA LYS A 269 -7.44 29.30 14.62
C LYS A 269 -8.35 28.32 13.89
N LYS A 270 -8.07 28.04 12.61
CA LYS A 270 -8.87 27.13 11.77
C LYS A 270 -8.22 25.74 11.67
N VAL A 271 -9.04 24.70 11.72
CA VAL A 271 -8.62 23.32 11.43
C VAL A 271 -8.29 23.20 9.95
N GLY A 272 -7.24 22.44 9.66
CA GLY A 272 -6.75 22.15 8.31
C GLY A 272 -7.48 20.98 7.67
N LEU A 273 -6.93 20.49 6.57
CA LEU A 273 -7.54 19.47 5.72
C LEU A 273 -7.97 18.20 6.49
N VAL A 274 -7.19 17.74 7.45
CA VAL A 274 -7.52 16.48 8.18
C VAL A 274 -8.79 16.57 9.01
N GLY A 275 -9.25 17.77 9.40
CA GLY A 275 -10.51 17.92 10.12
C GLY A 275 -11.73 18.19 9.24
N MET A 276 -11.54 18.32 7.92
CA MET A 276 -12.59 18.72 6.98
C MET A 276 -12.92 17.63 5.96
N TRP A 277 -11.97 16.75 5.65
CA TRP A 277 -12.08 15.74 4.60
C TRP A 277 -12.10 14.33 5.20
N ASP A 278 -12.77 13.39 4.52
CA ASP A 278 -12.79 11.98 4.93
C ASP A 278 -11.47 11.29 4.55
N THR A 279 -10.84 11.75 3.45
CA THR A 279 -9.52 11.29 2.99
C THR A 279 -8.67 12.45 2.47
N VAL A 280 -7.43 12.53 2.95
CA VAL A 280 -6.38 13.41 2.40
C VAL A 280 -5.37 12.54 1.67
N SER A 281 -5.29 12.70 0.36
CA SER A 281 -4.38 11.93 -0.49
C SER A 281 -3.25 12.81 -1.01
N PHE A 282 -2.03 12.27 -1.03
CA PHE A 282 -0.83 12.94 -1.50
C PHE A 282 -0.41 12.30 -2.83
N ASP A 283 -0.50 13.07 -3.92
CA ASP A 283 0.04 12.63 -5.21
C ASP A 283 1.54 12.91 -5.26
N GLU A 284 2.27 12.04 -5.95
CA GLU A 284 3.73 12.11 -6.09
C GLU A 284 4.47 12.26 -4.76
N VAL A 285 4.43 11.22 -3.92
CA VAL A 285 5.06 11.23 -2.57
C VAL A 285 6.52 11.69 -2.56
N ALA A 286 7.28 11.42 -3.63
CA ALA A 286 8.68 11.87 -3.77
C ALA A 286 8.84 13.39 -3.70
N GLY A 287 7.80 14.14 -4.07
CA GLY A 287 7.80 15.60 -4.05
C GLY A 287 7.41 16.21 -2.71
N ILE A 288 7.00 15.42 -1.70
CA ILE A 288 6.55 15.95 -0.41
C ILE A 288 7.71 16.68 0.29
N GLN A 289 7.56 18.00 0.44
CA GLN A 289 8.43 18.89 1.18
C GLN A 289 7.61 19.63 2.24
N MET A 290 7.81 19.23 3.50
CA MET A 290 7.26 19.98 4.63
C MET A 290 8.15 21.17 4.92
N LYS A 291 7.61 22.39 4.82
CA LYS A 291 8.34 23.62 5.20
C LYS A 291 8.66 23.67 6.70
N ASP A 292 7.79 23.08 7.51
CA ASP A 292 7.92 23.02 8.96
C ASP A 292 8.70 21.76 9.38
N LYS A 293 9.72 21.92 10.23
CA LYS A 293 10.54 20.79 10.73
C LYS A 293 9.71 19.75 11.50
N ASP A 294 8.65 20.18 12.19
CA ASP A 294 7.82 19.31 13.03
C ASP A 294 6.68 18.61 12.26
N GLY A 295 6.53 18.89 10.95
CA GLY A 295 5.37 18.41 10.19
C GLY A 295 5.27 16.89 10.12
N VAL A 296 6.39 16.20 9.95
CA VAL A 296 6.43 14.73 9.94
C VAL A 296 6.09 14.17 11.31
N GLN A 297 6.50 14.81 12.40
CA GLN A 297 6.20 14.37 13.76
C GLN A 297 4.70 14.48 14.06
N ILE A 298 4.07 15.60 13.69
CA ILE A 298 2.61 15.78 13.84
C ILE A 298 1.84 14.76 12.99
N MET A 299 2.31 14.46 11.79
CA MET A 299 1.73 13.39 10.97
C MET A 299 1.83 12.02 11.65
N LYS A 300 2.97 11.68 12.26
CA LYS A 300 3.10 10.42 13.02
C LYS A 300 2.08 10.35 14.14
N ASP A 301 1.95 11.40 14.94
CA ASP A 301 1.01 11.39 16.07
C ASP A 301 -0.42 11.20 15.55
N TYR A 302 -0.82 11.97 14.53
CA TYR A 302 -2.12 11.84 13.88
C TYR A 302 -2.39 10.46 13.27
N MET A 303 -1.43 9.90 12.55
CA MET A 303 -1.57 8.59 11.93
C MET A 303 -1.73 7.47 12.97
N ALA A 304 -1.22 7.65 14.19
CA ALA A 304 -1.36 6.67 15.26
C ALA A 304 -2.69 6.79 16.03
N SER A 305 -3.11 8.01 16.38
CA SER A 305 -4.24 8.23 17.30
C SER A 305 -5.49 8.81 16.65
N GLY A 306 -5.40 9.32 15.41
CA GLY A 306 -6.45 10.17 14.84
C GLY A 306 -6.55 11.53 15.53
N SER A 307 -5.57 11.90 16.35
CA SER A 307 -5.53 13.19 17.03
C SER A 307 -4.17 13.86 16.86
N PHE A 308 -4.14 15.18 16.99
CA PHE A 308 -2.89 15.92 16.94
C PHE A 308 -2.90 17.08 17.93
N ALA A 309 -1.74 17.34 18.53
CA ALA A 309 -1.54 18.48 19.40
C ALA A 309 -0.84 19.59 18.62
N ARG A 310 -1.48 20.77 18.55
CA ARG A 310 -0.82 21.98 18.03
C ARG A 310 -1.28 23.19 18.83
N GLY A 311 -0.39 23.71 19.67
CA GLY A 311 -0.72 24.75 20.66
C GLY A 311 -1.03 24.14 22.03
N ARG A 312 -2.12 24.59 22.68
CA ARG A 312 -2.51 24.14 24.03
C ARG A 312 -3.62 23.07 24.06
N GLU A 313 -4.21 22.73 22.91
CA GLU A 313 -5.35 21.80 22.82
C GLU A 313 -5.06 20.68 21.83
N GLU A 314 -5.47 19.46 22.20
CA GLU A 314 -5.51 18.30 21.32
C GLU A 314 -6.77 18.34 20.46
N LYS A 315 -6.64 18.05 19.16
CA LYS A 315 -7.76 18.01 18.23
C LYS A 315 -7.88 16.62 17.64
N VAL A 316 -9.10 16.09 17.63
CA VAL A 316 -9.44 14.80 17.01
C VAL A 316 -9.94 15.05 15.58
N ALA A 317 -9.54 14.18 14.68
CA ALA A 317 -9.96 14.16 13.29
C ALA A 317 -10.07 12.70 12.79
N SER A 318 -10.82 12.48 11.71
CA SER A 318 -11.11 11.13 11.21
C SER A 318 -10.53 10.87 9.82
N ALA A 319 -9.91 11.86 9.18
CA ALA A 319 -9.37 11.74 7.83
C ALA A 319 -8.35 10.60 7.68
N SER A 320 -8.49 9.81 6.63
CA SER A 320 -7.51 8.83 6.20
C SER A 320 -6.38 9.50 5.43
N MET A 321 -5.13 9.04 5.59
CA MET A 321 -3.98 9.54 4.81
C MET A 321 -3.53 8.53 3.76
N VAL A 322 -3.58 8.93 2.48
CA VAL A 322 -3.17 8.05 1.37
C VAL A 322 -1.96 8.63 0.65
N PHE A 323 -0.93 7.82 0.48
CA PHE A 323 0.33 8.23 -0.14
C PHE A 323 0.51 7.52 -1.48
N LEU A 324 0.48 8.29 -2.58
CA LEU A 324 0.54 7.76 -3.94
C LEU A 324 1.90 8.07 -4.57
N GLY A 325 2.57 7.05 -5.09
CA GLY A 325 3.91 7.21 -5.64
C GLY A 325 4.22 6.32 -6.81
N ASN A 326 5.33 6.63 -7.46
CA ASN A 326 5.81 5.91 -8.62
C ASN A 326 7.09 5.15 -8.29
N ILE A 327 7.16 3.90 -8.72
CA ILE A 327 8.40 3.12 -8.72
C ILE A 327 9.03 3.25 -10.11
N ASN A 328 10.23 3.84 -10.17
CA ASN A 328 10.91 4.14 -11.44
C ASN A 328 11.97 3.09 -11.85
N GLN A 329 12.23 2.09 -11.01
CA GLN A 329 13.17 0.99 -11.24
C GLN A 329 12.44 -0.36 -11.21
N SER A 330 13.08 -1.45 -11.67
CA SER A 330 12.45 -2.76 -11.59
C SER A 330 12.24 -3.20 -10.13
N LEU A 331 11.14 -3.92 -9.87
CA LEU A 331 10.79 -4.40 -8.53
C LEU A 331 11.91 -5.30 -7.97
N ASP A 332 12.44 -6.21 -8.79
CA ASP A 332 13.55 -7.10 -8.40
C ASP A 332 14.79 -6.31 -7.99
N SER A 333 15.13 -5.26 -8.73
CA SER A 333 16.27 -4.40 -8.36
C SER A 333 16.01 -3.66 -7.06
N LEU A 334 14.81 -3.10 -6.87
CA LEU A 334 14.45 -2.39 -5.64
C LEU A 334 14.47 -3.27 -4.40
N ILE A 335 13.96 -4.51 -4.51
CA ILE A 335 13.94 -5.47 -3.41
C ILE A 335 15.37 -5.90 -3.03
N LYS A 336 16.27 -6.02 -4.01
CA LYS A 336 17.66 -6.46 -3.81
C LYS A 336 18.60 -5.35 -3.35
N THR A 337 18.35 -4.10 -3.73
CA THR A 337 19.27 -2.98 -3.47
C THR A 337 18.80 -2.04 -2.36
N SER A 338 17.53 -2.10 -1.97
CA SER A 338 16.93 -1.20 -0.99
C SER A 338 15.62 -1.80 -0.42
N HIS A 339 14.61 -0.96 -0.18
CA HIS A 339 13.29 -1.29 0.34
C HIS A 339 12.18 -0.62 -0.48
N LEU A 340 10.96 -1.14 -0.37
CA LEU A 340 9.82 -0.69 -1.19
C LEU A 340 9.33 0.73 -0.87
N PHE A 341 9.81 1.35 0.22
CA PHE A 341 9.52 2.75 0.59
C PHE A 341 10.53 3.76 0.02
N ALA A 342 11.58 3.33 -0.67
CA ALA A 342 12.59 4.22 -1.24
C ALA A 342 12.07 5.39 -2.11
N PRO A 343 10.89 5.31 -2.78
CA PRO A 343 10.33 6.45 -3.50
C PRO A 343 9.87 7.63 -2.62
N PHE A 344 9.78 7.48 -1.30
CA PHE A 344 9.48 8.61 -0.41
C PHE A 344 10.66 9.58 -0.30
N PRO A 345 10.45 10.83 0.14
CA PRO A 345 11.54 11.79 0.34
C PRO A 345 12.52 11.28 1.39
N GLU A 346 13.80 11.64 1.29
CA GLU A 346 14.86 11.18 2.20
C GLU A 346 14.54 11.38 3.69
N ALA A 347 13.87 12.49 4.02
CA ALA A 347 13.41 12.80 5.38
C ALA A 347 12.36 11.82 5.95
N MET A 348 11.74 11.01 5.11
CA MET A 348 10.73 10.00 5.48
C MET A 348 11.14 8.58 5.11
N ALA A 349 11.88 8.39 4.01
CA ALA A 349 12.14 7.07 3.40
C ALA A 349 12.77 6.05 4.35
N ASN A 350 13.59 6.50 5.30
CA ASN A 350 14.25 5.67 6.31
C ASN A 350 13.65 5.84 7.71
N ASP A 351 12.49 6.49 7.85
CA ASP A 351 11.82 6.72 9.13
C ASP A 351 10.89 5.55 9.47
N SER A 352 11.42 4.57 10.19
CA SER A 352 10.68 3.38 10.62
C SER A 352 9.41 3.75 11.41
N ALA A 353 9.47 4.78 12.25
CA ALA A 353 8.34 5.22 13.06
C ALA A 353 7.18 5.77 12.22
N PHE A 354 7.49 6.44 11.10
CA PHE A 354 6.47 6.91 10.16
C PHE A 354 5.77 5.72 9.48
N PHE A 355 6.53 4.81 8.88
CA PHE A 355 5.96 3.69 8.12
C PHE A 355 5.28 2.63 9.00
N ASP A 356 5.69 2.49 10.26
CA ASP A 356 5.01 1.59 11.21
C ASP A 356 3.55 2.01 11.50
N ARG A 357 3.16 3.24 11.14
CA ARG A 357 1.78 3.75 11.21
C ARG A 357 0.98 3.60 9.90
N MET A 358 1.57 2.98 8.87
CA MET A 358 0.85 2.60 7.64
C MET A 358 0.10 1.29 7.87
N HIS A 359 -1.21 1.29 7.69
CA HIS A 359 -1.98 0.06 7.86
C HIS A 359 -1.77 -0.92 6.70
N TYR A 360 -1.51 -0.42 5.48
CA TYR A 360 -1.38 -1.29 4.31
C TYR A 360 -0.43 -0.71 3.25
N TYR A 361 0.38 -1.57 2.65
CA TYR A 361 1.13 -1.29 1.42
C TYR A 361 0.42 -1.94 0.22
N LEU A 362 -0.19 -1.13 -0.64
CA LEU A 362 -0.84 -1.60 -1.87
C LEU A 362 0.24 -1.78 -2.96
N PRO A 363 0.41 -3.00 -3.50
CA PRO A 363 1.39 -3.28 -4.55
C PRO A 363 0.88 -2.73 -5.89
N GLY A 364 1.15 -1.45 -6.16
CA GLY A 364 0.64 -0.76 -7.35
C GLY A 364 1.19 -1.32 -8.67
N TRP A 365 2.21 -2.19 -8.63
CA TRP A 365 2.73 -2.94 -9.77
C TRP A 365 1.85 -4.14 -10.19
N GLU A 366 0.96 -4.60 -9.31
CA GLU A 366 -0.02 -5.65 -9.63
C GLU A 366 -1.27 -5.07 -10.31
N VAL A 367 -1.47 -3.75 -10.28
CA VAL A 367 -2.53 -3.07 -11.01
C VAL A 367 -2.06 -2.77 -12.43
N PRO A 368 -2.76 -3.24 -13.47
CA PRO A 368 -2.34 -3.01 -14.85
C PRO A 368 -2.45 -1.52 -15.22
N LYS A 369 -1.68 -1.11 -16.23
CA LYS A 369 -1.80 0.24 -16.80
C LYS A 369 -3.16 0.40 -17.45
N MET A 370 -3.79 1.55 -17.24
CA MET A 370 -5.13 1.86 -17.75
C MET A 370 -5.16 1.82 -19.28
N ARG A 371 -6.19 1.17 -19.82
CA ARG A 371 -6.51 1.06 -21.24
C ARG A 371 -8.00 1.34 -21.44
N PRO A 372 -8.45 1.77 -22.64
CA PRO A 372 -9.86 2.05 -22.90
C PRO A 372 -10.81 0.91 -22.47
N ASP A 373 -10.43 -0.33 -22.75
CA ASP A 373 -11.25 -1.53 -22.46
C ASP A 373 -11.43 -1.79 -20.96
N PHE A 374 -10.65 -1.14 -20.08
CA PHE A 374 -10.82 -1.25 -18.63
C PHE A 374 -11.90 -0.33 -18.06
N PHE A 375 -12.51 0.53 -18.87
CA PHE A 375 -13.57 1.42 -18.41
C PHE A 375 -14.92 0.85 -18.79
N THR A 376 -15.82 0.71 -17.81
CA THR A 376 -17.15 0.15 -18.06
C THR A 376 -18.07 1.16 -18.74
N ASP A 377 -18.98 0.65 -19.56
CA ASP A 377 -20.09 1.39 -20.17
C ASP A 377 -21.45 1.02 -19.52
N LYS A 378 -21.40 0.15 -18.50
CA LYS A 378 -22.56 -0.46 -17.85
C LYS A 378 -23.11 0.41 -16.72
N TYR A 379 -24.20 -0.04 -16.10
CA TYR A 379 -24.76 0.64 -14.92
C TYR A 379 -23.86 0.45 -13.69
N GLY A 380 -23.75 1.52 -12.90
CA GLY A 380 -23.14 1.50 -11.57
C GLY A 380 -23.74 2.60 -10.70
N PHE A 381 -23.46 2.59 -9.40
CA PHE A 381 -23.94 3.63 -8.49
C PHE A 381 -23.48 5.01 -8.93
N ILE A 382 -24.36 5.99 -8.78
CA ILE A 382 -24.00 7.40 -8.83
C ILE A 382 -22.91 7.63 -7.78
N VAL A 383 -21.79 8.23 -8.18
CA VAL A 383 -20.59 8.41 -7.33
C VAL A 383 -20.93 9.05 -5.99
N ASP A 384 -21.83 10.02 -6.00
CA ASP A 384 -22.22 10.75 -4.79
C ASP A 384 -23.08 9.90 -3.83
N TYR A 385 -23.97 9.05 -4.35
CA TYR A 385 -24.69 8.04 -3.55
C TYR A 385 -23.71 7.09 -2.86
N MET A 386 -22.72 6.58 -3.61
CA MET A 386 -21.68 5.70 -3.07
C MET A 386 -20.81 6.40 -2.03
N ALA A 387 -20.46 7.67 -2.25
CA ALA A 387 -19.64 8.44 -1.30
C ALA A 387 -20.37 8.70 0.03
N GLU A 388 -21.66 9.04 0.00
CA GLU A 388 -22.45 9.24 1.22
C GLU A 388 -22.75 7.91 1.93
N TYR A 389 -22.97 6.82 1.19
CA TYR A 389 -22.99 5.47 1.73
C TYR A 389 -21.69 5.15 2.51
N PHE A 390 -20.52 5.38 1.91
CA PHE A 390 -19.25 5.12 2.58
C PHE A 390 -19.09 5.98 3.84
N ARG A 391 -19.46 7.27 3.76
CA ARG A 391 -19.42 8.20 4.90
C ARG A 391 -20.30 7.74 6.05
N GLU A 392 -21.50 7.23 5.78
CA GLU A 392 -22.38 6.67 6.82
C GLU A 392 -21.78 5.41 7.45
N MET A 393 -21.15 4.55 6.65
CA MET A 393 -20.46 3.35 7.14
C MET A 393 -19.23 3.66 8.00
N ARG A 394 -18.60 4.83 7.86
CA ARG A 394 -17.51 5.28 8.76
C ARG A 394 -17.94 5.40 10.21
N LYS A 395 -19.24 5.58 10.50
CA LYS A 395 -19.77 5.66 11.87
C LYS A 395 -19.86 4.29 12.56
N ARG A 396 -19.70 3.22 11.80
CA ARG A 396 -19.74 1.83 12.27
C ARG A 396 -18.33 1.27 12.36
N SER A 397 -18.14 0.20 13.12
CA SER A 397 -16.86 -0.52 13.22
C SER A 397 -17.11 -2.01 13.11
N PHE A 398 -16.23 -2.69 12.39
CA PHE A 398 -16.18 -4.16 12.30
C PHE A 398 -14.77 -4.67 12.64
N ALA A 399 -14.02 -3.90 13.44
CA ALA A 399 -12.64 -4.22 13.81
C ALA A 399 -12.54 -5.52 14.64
N ASP A 400 -13.63 -5.95 15.27
CA ASP A 400 -13.78 -7.16 16.09
C ASP A 400 -14.34 -8.36 15.30
N ALA A 401 -14.69 -8.20 14.02
CA ALA A 401 -15.30 -9.28 13.23
C ALA A 401 -14.45 -10.56 13.17
N ILE A 402 -13.13 -10.43 13.24
CA ILE A 402 -12.21 -11.58 13.28
C ILE A 402 -12.28 -12.37 14.59
N ASP A 403 -12.65 -11.74 15.71
CA ASP A 403 -12.52 -12.33 17.05
C ASP A 403 -13.47 -13.48 17.30
N ARG A 404 -14.56 -13.55 16.52
CA ARG A 404 -15.49 -14.68 16.57
C ARG A 404 -14.85 -15.97 16.07
N TYR A 405 -14.02 -15.88 15.04
CA TYR A 405 -13.56 -17.05 14.27
C TYR A 405 -12.06 -17.32 14.41
N PHE A 406 -11.25 -16.27 14.59
CA PHE A 406 -9.80 -16.34 14.52
C PHE A 406 -9.13 -15.64 15.70
N LYS A 407 -7.83 -15.92 15.88
CA LYS A 407 -6.92 -15.19 16.75
C LYS A 407 -5.66 -14.86 15.94
N LEU A 408 -5.14 -13.65 16.04
CA LEU A 408 -3.89 -13.28 15.37
C LEU A 408 -2.68 -13.96 16.04
N GLY A 409 -1.66 -14.29 15.24
CA GLY A 409 -0.41 -14.87 15.70
C GLY A 409 0.37 -13.97 16.66
N ASN A 410 1.32 -14.55 17.39
CA ASN A 410 2.02 -13.86 18.48
C ASN A 410 3.07 -12.84 17.99
N ASN A 411 3.48 -12.89 16.72
CA ASN A 411 4.46 -11.98 16.14
C ASN A 411 3.85 -10.64 15.69
N LEU A 412 2.52 -10.47 15.77
CA LEU A 412 1.88 -9.19 15.47
C LEU A 412 1.90 -8.28 16.70
N ASN A 413 2.58 -7.14 16.60
CA ASN A 413 2.53 -6.13 17.65
C ASN A 413 1.19 -5.36 17.63
N GLN A 414 0.95 -4.49 18.61
CA GLN A 414 -0.32 -3.75 18.71
C GLN A 414 -0.64 -2.91 17.46
N ARG A 415 0.36 -2.31 16.81
CA ARG A 415 0.16 -1.54 15.56
C ARG A 415 -0.18 -2.45 14.39
N ASP A 416 0.45 -3.63 14.31
CA ASP A 416 0.13 -4.67 13.33
C ASP A 416 -1.32 -5.15 13.49
N VAL A 417 -1.74 -5.40 14.73
CA VAL A 417 -3.13 -5.79 15.05
C VAL A 417 -4.12 -4.69 14.65
N ILE A 418 -3.85 -3.42 14.97
CA ILE A 418 -4.73 -2.29 14.60
C ILE A 418 -4.82 -2.17 13.08
N ALA A 419 -3.70 -2.29 12.37
CA ALA A 419 -3.66 -2.23 10.92
C ALA A 419 -4.52 -3.31 10.26
N VAL A 420 -4.30 -4.57 10.64
CA VAL A 420 -5.06 -5.71 10.11
C VAL A 420 -6.56 -5.54 10.40
N ARG A 421 -6.92 -5.18 11.64
CA ARG A 421 -8.32 -4.98 12.02
C ARG A 421 -9.00 -3.84 11.26
N LYS A 422 -8.30 -2.71 11.03
CA LYS A 422 -8.85 -1.62 10.23
C LYS A 422 -9.04 -2.03 8.77
N THR A 423 -8.11 -2.78 8.18
CA THR A 423 -8.27 -3.31 6.82
C THR A 423 -9.46 -4.26 6.74
N VAL A 424 -9.59 -5.19 7.70
CA VAL A 424 -10.74 -6.11 7.77
C VAL A 424 -12.06 -5.33 7.92
N SER A 425 -12.11 -4.37 8.84
CA SER A 425 -13.28 -3.52 9.06
C SER A 425 -13.67 -2.79 7.77
N GLY A 426 -12.70 -2.18 7.09
CA GLY A 426 -12.93 -1.48 5.82
C GLY A 426 -13.51 -2.38 4.73
N PHE A 427 -12.94 -3.58 4.52
CA PHE A 427 -13.45 -4.53 3.54
C PHE A 427 -14.84 -5.07 3.90
N ILE A 428 -15.11 -5.36 5.18
CA ILE A 428 -16.46 -5.76 5.61
C ILE A 428 -17.46 -4.64 5.35
N LYS A 429 -17.12 -3.39 5.62
CA LYS A 429 -17.99 -2.25 5.30
C LYS A 429 -18.30 -2.14 3.82
N LEU A 430 -17.34 -2.46 2.93
CA LEU A 430 -17.56 -2.45 1.48
C LEU A 430 -18.41 -3.65 1.02
N LEU A 431 -18.05 -4.86 1.45
CA LEU A 431 -18.56 -6.12 0.90
C LEU A 431 -19.81 -6.65 1.60
N TYR A 432 -19.97 -6.34 2.88
CA TYR A 432 -21.06 -6.80 3.74
C TYR A 432 -21.60 -5.65 4.60
N PRO A 433 -22.10 -4.55 3.99
CA PRO A 433 -22.65 -3.42 4.74
C PRO A 433 -23.86 -3.78 5.61
N ASN A 434 -24.54 -4.88 5.27
CA ASN A 434 -25.62 -5.51 6.04
C ASN A 434 -25.13 -6.27 7.28
N GLY A 435 -23.83 -6.48 7.45
CA GLY A 435 -23.25 -7.23 8.58
C GLY A 435 -23.42 -8.74 8.48
N GLU A 436 -23.76 -9.27 7.31
CA GLU A 436 -23.96 -10.71 7.08
C GLU A 436 -22.79 -11.28 6.29
N TYR A 437 -21.95 -12.06 6.96
CA TYR A 437 -20.76 -12.69 6.41
C TYR A 437 -20.50 -14.02 7.12
N THR A 438 -19.88 -14.97 6.40
CA THR A 438 -19.50 -16.26 6.97
C THR A 438 -18.08 -16.21 7.55
N LYS A 439 -17.64 -17.33 8.14
CA LYS A 439 -16.26 -17.52 8.60
C LYS A 439 -15.26 -17.39 7.44
N GLU A 440 -15.58 -18.01 6.31
CA GLU A 440 -14.75 -18.06 5.10
C GLU A 440 -14.60 -16.67 4.48
N ASP A 441 -15.67 -15.87 4.49
CA ASP A 441 -15.64 -14.49 4.00
C ASP A 441 -14.70 -13.61 4.84
N VAL A 442 -14.74 -13.78 6.16
CA VAL A 442 -13.82 -13.06 7.08
C VAL A 442 -12.39 -13.54 6.91
N GLU A 443 -12.18 -14.85 6.72
CA GLU A 443 -10.85 -15.43 6.49
C GLU A 443 -10.20 -14.91 5.21
N GLU A 444 -10.96 -14.81 4.11
CA GLU A 444 -10.49 -14.29 2.83
C GLU A 444 -10.00 -12.84 2.99
N ILE A 445 -10.77 -12.00 3.68
CA ILE A 445 -10.40 -10.61 3.99
C ILE A 445 -9.18 -10.56 4.93
N LEU A 446 -9.14 -11.43 5.95
CA LEU A 446 -8.06 -11.48 6.93
C LEU A 446 -6.72 -11.83 6.26
N LYS A 447 -6.69 -12.82 5.36
CA LYS A 447 -5.49 -13.18 4.58
C LYS A 447 -4.98 -11.99 3.79
N TYR A 448 -5.87 -11.28 3.10
CA TYR A 448 -5.53 -10.10 2.32
C TYR A 448 -4.98 -8.97 3.21
N ALA A 449 -5.63 -8.70 4.34
CA ALA A 449 -5.19 -7.70 5.32
C ALA A 449 -3.80 -8.00 5.90
N LEU A 450 -3.53 -9.27 6.24
CA LEU A 450 -2.23 -9.73 6.73
C LEU A 450 -1.14 -9.58 5.67
N GLU A 451 -1.41 -9.91 4.40
CA GLU A 451 -0.44 -9.78 3.31
C GLU A 451 0.09 -8.34 3.19
N GLY A 452 -0.80 -7.36 3.12
CA GLY A 452 -0.41 -5.96 2.96
C GLY A 452 0.25 -5.34 4.18
N ARG A 453 -0.15 -5.73 5.40
CA ARG A 453 0.54 -5.26 6.61
C ARG A 453 1.89 -5.97 6.79
N ARG A 454 2.01 -7.26 6.44
CA ARG A 454 3.30 -7.96 6.41
C ARG A 454 4.26 -7.25 5.46
N ARG A 455 3.81 -6.86 4.26
CA ARG A 455 4.64 -6.09 3.31
C ARG A 455 5.24 -4.83 3.91
N VAL A 456 4.49 -4.08 4.73
CA VAL A 456 5.01 -2.94 5.52
C VAL A 456 6.11 -3.39 6.47
N LYS A 457 5.85 -4.43 7.27
CA LYS A 457 6.80 -4.93 8.28
C LYS A 457 8.07 -5.50 7.68
N GLU A 458 8.00 -6.18 6.55
CA GLU A 458 9.17 -6.67 5.81
C GLU A 458 10.08 -5.50 5.37
N GLN A 459 9.50 -4.34 5.03
CA GLN A 459 10.30 -3.15 4.72
C GLN A 459 10.86 -2.50 5.97
N LEU A 460 10.10 -2.46 7.06
CA LEU A 460 10.59 -1.96 8.35
C LEU A 460 11.75 -2.78 8.87
N LYS A 461 11.73 -4.11 8.67
CA LYS A 461 12.86 -5.01 8.95
C LYS A 461 14.12 -4.62 8.16
N LYS A 462 13.97 -4.25 6.88
CA LYS A 462 15.11 -3.76 6.08
C LYS A 462 15.65 -2.40 6.54
N ILE A 463 14.78 -1.52 7.04
CA ILE A 463 15.15 -0.16 7.47
C ILE A 463 15.71 -0.14 8.91
N GLY A 464 15.02 -0.80 9.84
CA GLY A 464 15.31 -0.77 11.29
C GLY A 464 15.93 -2.05 11.84
N GLY A 465 16.21 -3.06 11.01
CA GLY A 465 16.88 -4.30 11.41
C GLY A 465 16.11 -5.07 12.49
N MET A 466 16.82 -5.41 13.58
CA MET A 466 16.31 -6.24 14.67
C MET A 466 15.15 -5.64 15.46
N GLU A 467 14.84 -4.34 15.31
CA GLU A 467 13.63 -3.79 15.94
C GLU A 467 12.35 -4.39 15.33
N PHE A 468 12.39 -4.88 14.08
CA PHE A 468 11.23 -5.33 13.32
C PHE A 468 11.35 -6.79 12.83
N TYR A 469 12.08 -7.64 13.55
CA TYR A 469 12.34 -9.04 13.16
C TYR A 469 11.08 -9.94 13.14
N ASP A 470 10.05 -9.58 13.91
CA ASP A 470 8.76 -10.27 13.97
C ASP A 470 7.91 -10.03 12.71
N VAL A 471 8.26 -10.73 11.62
CA VAL A 471 7.57 -10.67 10.31
C VAL A 471 6.73 -11.91 10.00
N HIS A 472 6.69 -12.88 10.91
CA HIS A 472 5.93 -14.13 10.75
C HIS A 472 4.44 -13.91 11.02
N PHE A 473 3.76 -13.26 10.08
CA PHE A 473 2.34 -12.96 10.19
C PHE A 473 1.52 -14.24 10.02
N SER A 474 0.69 -14.54 11.01
CA SER A 474 -0.18 -15.70 11.04
C SER A 474 -1.52 -15.40 11.71
N TYR A 475 -2.46 -16.32 11.55
CA TYR A 475 -3.70 -16.38 12.32
C TYR A 475 -4.03 -17.81 12.68
N ILE A 476 -4.76 -17.99 13.78
CA ILE A 476 -5.14 -19.26 14.36
C ILE A 476 -6.65 -19.37 14.27
N ASP A 477 -7.14 -20.46 13.68
CA ASP A 477 -8.55 -20.82 13.68
C ASP A 477 -9.00 -21.27 15.07
N ARG A 478 -10.08 -20.69 15.59
CA ARG A 478 -10.55 -20.99 16.95
C ARG A 478 -11.21 -22.36 17.08
N GLU A 479 -11.71 -22.93 15.99
CA GLU A 479 -12.38 -24.23 15.98
C GLU A 479 -11.38 -25.36 15.79
N THR A 480 -10.46 -25.22 14.83
CA THR A 480 -9.49 -26.28 14.50
C THR A 480 -8.17 -26.14 15.26
N LEU A 481 -7.89 -24.95 15.84
CA LEU A 481 -6.61 -24.58 16.45
C LEU A 481 -5.42 -24.62 15.49
N SER A 482 -5.66 -24.67 14.18
CA SER A 482 -4.60 -24.62 13.17
C SER A 482 -4.09 -23.19 13.01
N GLU A 483 -2.77 -23.03 12.98
CA GLU A 483 -2.10 -21.76 12.69
C GLU A 483 -1.70 -21.71 11.21
N GLU A 484 -2.13 -20.66 10.52
CA GLU A 484 -1.89 -20.43 9.10
C GLU A 484 -1.02 -19.18 8.92
N TYR A 485 0.09 -19.32 8.17
CA TYR A 485 1.05 -18.25 7.93
C TYR A 485 0.79 -17.57 6.58
N VAL A 486 0.80 -16.24 6.57
CA VAL A 486 0.57 -15.44 5.35
C VAL A 486 1.89 -14.88 4.84
N SER A 487 2.25 -15.23 3.60
CA SER A 487 3.45 -14.76 2.90
C SER A 487 3.18 -13.57 1.99
N VAL A 488 4.24 -12.91 1.51
CA VAL A 488 4.16 -11.87 0.47
C VAL A 488 4.74 -12.40 -0.85
N PRO A 489 4.05 -12.25 -2.00
CA PRO A 489 4.50 -12.84 -3.27
C PRO A 489 5.90 -12.37 -3.72
N GLU A 490 6.23 -11.11 -3.45
CA GLU A 490 7.49 -10.51 -3.89
C GLU A 490 8.73 -11.02 -3.14
N GLN A 491 8.55 -11.76 -2.04
CA GLN A 491 9.65 -12.38 -1.33
C GLN A 491 10.06 -13.75 -1.88
N GLY A 492 9.46 -14.22 -2.98
CA GLY A 492 9.90 -15.44 -3.66
C GLY A 492 9.76 -16.67 -2.78
N GLY A 493 8.57 -17.29 -2.81
CA GLY A 493 8.26 -18.50 -2.05
C GLY A 493 9.15 -19.69 -2.40
N GLY A 494 10.23 -19.84 -1.63
CA GLY A 494 11.05 -21.03 -1.49
C GLY A 494 12.15 -20.72 -0.48
N LYS A 495 12.29 -21.53 0.57
CA LYS A 495 13.47 -21.44 1.45
C LYS A 495 14.71 -21.49 0.55
N LEU A 496 15.60 -20.49 0.67
CA LEU A 496 16.84 -20.42 -0.12
C LEU A 496 17.70 -21.67 0.07
N ILE A 497 17.58 -22.27 1.25
CA ILE A 497 18.17 -23.54 1.64
C ILE A 497 17.07 -24.61 1.60
N PRO A 498 17.17 -25.59 0.69
CA PRO A 498 16.18 -26.65 0.57
C PRO A 498 16.18 -27.56 1.80
N GLU A 499 15.02 -28.18 2.07
CA GLU A 499 14.92 -29.25 3.06
C GLU A 499 15.42 -30.58 2.48
N GLY A 500 16.04 -31.41 3.33
CA GLY A 500 16.62 -32.70 2.95
C GLY A 500 18.14 -32.65 2.71
N MET A 501 18.72 -33.80 2.39
CA MET A 501 20.16 -33.89 2.11
C MET A 501 20.49 -33.25 0.76
N GLY A 502 21.49 -32.37 0.75
CA GLY A 502 22.05 -31.78 -0.45
C GLY A 502 22.90 -32.79 -1.25
N LYS A 503 23.46 -32.32 -2.36
CA LYS A 503 24.46 -33.08 -3.13
C LYS A 503 25.85 -32.92 -2.48
N PRO A 504 26.75 -33.91 -2.60
CA PRO A 504 28.16 -33.73 -2.23
C PRO A 504 28.76 -32.47 -2.86
N GLY A 505 29.50 -31.71 -2.07
CA GLY A 505 30.14 -30.45 -2.49
C GLY A 505 29.24 -29.21 -2.48
N HIS A 506 27.94 -29.34 -2.15
CA HIS A 506 27.01 -28.21 -2.08
C HIS A 506 26.89 -27.70 -0.64
N ILE A 507 27.39 -26.50 -0.38
CA ILE A 507 27.42 -25.87 0.95
C ILE A 507 26.74 -24.49 0.89
N TYR A 508 26.08 -24.11 1.98
CA TYR A 508 25.52 -22.78 2.16
C TYR A 508 26.29 -22.02 3.25
N THR A 509 26.55 -20.74 3.02
CA THR A 509 27.13 -19.82 4.00
C THR A 509 26.32 -18.53 4.05
N VAL A 510 26.37 -17.85 5.20
CA VAL A 510 25.77 -16.54 5.38
C VAL A 510 26.85 -15.59 5.87
N GLY A 511 26.91 -14.41 5.28
CA GLY A 511 27.91 -13.40 5.61
C GLY A 511 27.63 -12.05 4.98
N HIS A 512 28.46 -11.07 5.29
CA HIS A 512 28.31 -9.71 4.74
C HIS A 512 28.75 -9.64 3.28
N GLY A 513 27.86 -9.19 2.41
CA GLY A 513 28.16 -8.89 1.02
C GLY A 513 28.83 -7.52 0.85
N ASP A 514 29.34 -7.24 -0.35
CA ASP A 514 29.95 -5.93 -0.69
C ASP A 514 29.01 -4.71 -0.46
N SER A 515 27.69 -4.93 -0.40
CA SER A 515 26.69 -3.90 -0.08
C SER A 515 26.60 -3.56 1.41
N GLY A 516 27.30 -4.28 2.28
CA GLY A 516 27.15 -4.22 3.74
C GLY A 516 25.93 -4.97 4.27
N MET A 517 25.10 -5.55 3.39
CA MET A 517 23.97 -6.39 3.79
C MET A 517 24.39 -7.84 4.00
N ILE A 518 23.72 -8.54 4.91
CA ILE A 518 23.95 -9.96 5.19
C ILE A 518 23.18 -10.79 4.16
N GLY A 519 23.88 -11.70 3.48
CA GLY A 519 23.35 -12.51 2.39
C GLY A 519 23.59 -13.99 2.55
N VAL A 520 22.84 -14.78 1.77
CA VAL A 520 22.97 -16.24 1.68
C VAL A 520 23.67 -16.60 0.38
N TYR A 521 24.73 -17.37 0.51
CA TYR A 521 25.58 -17.78 -0.60
C TYR A 521 25.66 -19.30 -0.68
N LYS A 522 25.66 -19.81 -1.90
CA LYS A 522 25.82 -21.23 -2.17
C LYS A 522 27.16 -21.47 -2.86
N LEU A 523 27.93 -22.41 -2.33
CA LEU A 523 29.14 -22.92 -2.95
C LEU A 523 28.87 -24.32 -3.49
N GLU A 524 29.25 -24.55 -4.74
CA GLU A 524 29.13 -25.84 -5.42
C GLU A 524 30.53 -26.30 -5.83
N ASN A 525 30.98 -27.41 -5.25
CA ASN A 525 32.28 -28.01 -5.49
C ASN A 525 32.14 -29.34 -6.22
N GLN A 526 32.65 -29.40 -7.45
CA GLN A 526 32.69 -30.62 -8.26
C GLN A 526 34.12 -31.12 -8.40
N VAL A 527 34.33 -32.41 -8.15
CA VAL A 527 35.64 -33.05 -8.23
C VAL A 527 35.71 -33.94 -9.46
N VAL A 528 36.67 -33.67 -10.36
CA VAL A 528 36.86 -34.42 -11.62
C VAL A 528 38.29 -34.96 -11.71
N SER A 529 38.53 -35.96 -12.55
CA SER A 529 39.89 -36.46 -12.79
C SER A 529 40.74 -35.39 -13.48
N GLY A 530 41.95 -35.16 -12.98
CA GLY A 530 42.76 -34.03 -13.41
C GLY A 530 44.17 -34.00 -12.83
N THR A 531 44.72 -32.79 -12.67
CA THR A 531 46.14 -32.52 -12.33
C THR A 531 46.33 -31.78 -11.00
N GLY A 532 45.27 -31.56 -10.23
CA GLY A 532 45.32 -30.81 -8.96
C GLY A 532 44.95 -29.33 -9.09
N LYS A 533 44.30 -28.93 -10.19
CA LYS A 533 43.88 -27.55 -10.43
C LYS A 533 42.68 -27.18 -9.55
N PHE A 534 42.62 -25.90 -9.20
CA PHE A 534 41.47 -25.27 -8.57
C PHE A 534 40.93 -24.18 -9.49
N GLU A 535 39.75 -24.41 -10.05
CA GLU A 535 39.09 -23.45 -10.92
C GLU A 535 37.90 -22.82 -10.20
N LYS A 536 37.81 -21.48 -10.28
CA LYS A 536 36.78 -20.70 -9.60
C LYS A 536 35.89 -20.02 -10.62
N SER A 537 34.59 -20.15 -10.46
CA SER A 537 33.58 -19.48 -11.26
C SER A 537 32.58 -18.75 -10.35
N GLY A 538 31.86 -17.77 -10.89
CA GLY A 538 30.93 -16.94 -10.12
C GLY A 538 31.58 -15.79 -9.32
N VAL A 539 32.91 -15.70 -9.24
CA VAL A 539 33.63 -14.72 -8.40
C VAL A 539 33.87 -13.35 -9.06
N GLY A 540 33.80 -13.24 -10.39
CA GLY A 540 33.98 -11.96 -11.10
C GLY A 540 35.29 -11.21 -10.76
N THR A 541 35.20 -9.93 -10.40
CA THR A 541 36.31 -9.03 -10.05
C THR A 541 36.57 -8.92 -8.53
N HIS A 542 35.81 -9.64 -7.70
CA HIS A 542 35.84 -9.51 -6.23
C HIS A 542 37.13 -10.10 -5.62
N ARG A 543 38.09 -9.24 -5.27
CA ARG A 543 39.43 -9.68 -4.80
C ARG A 543 39.39 -10.40 -3.45
N GLY A 544 38.66 -9.87 -2.47
CA GLY A 544 38.58 -10.48 -1.13
C GLY A 544 37.99 -11.89 -1.16
N VAL A 545 36.96 -12.11 -1.98
CA VAL A 545 36.37 -13.44 -2.18
C VAL A 545 37.40 -14.40 -2.80
N LYS A 546 38.15 -13.96 -3.83
CA LYS A 546 39.21 -14.79 -4.44
C LYS A 546 40.27 -15.22 -3.43
N GLU A 547 40.73 -14.30 -2.59
CA GLU A 547 41.74 -14.54 -1.56
C GLU A 547 41.24 -15.50 -0.48
N SER A 548 39.98 -15.37 -0.07
CA SER A 548 39.34 -16.27 0.89
C SER A 548 39.23 -17.70 0.35
N LEU A 549 38.82 -17.85 -0.91
CA LEU A 549 38.78 -19.15 -1.60
C LEU A 549 40.19 -19.76 -1.79
N ASP A 550 41.19 -18.94 -2.13
CA ASP A 550 42.59 -19.41 -2.20
C ASP A 550 43.10 -19.88 -0.84
N THR A 551 42.71 -19.17 0.23
CA THR A 551 43.05 -19.54 1.61
C THR A 551 42.47 -20.90 1.96
N ALA A 552 41.19 -21.14 1.63
CA ALA A 552 40.55 -22.44 1.80
C ALA A 552 41.26 -23.56 1.03
N PHE A 553 41.57 -23.36 -0.25
CA PHE A 553 42.23 -24.37 -1.06
C PHE A 553 43.68 -24.67 -0.60
N ARG A 554 44.43 -23.66 -0.15
CA ARG A 554 45.78 -23.86 0.42
C ARG A 554 45.72 -24.65 1.73
N TYR A 555 44.74 -24.36 2.57
CA TYR A 555 44.53 -25.11 3.80
C TYR A 555 44.14 -26.56 3.48
N PHE A 556 43.20 -26.76 2.55
CA PHE A 556 42.77 -28.07 2.07
C PHE A 556 43.93 -28.89 1.51
N THR A 557 44.77 -28.32 0.65
CA THR A 557 45.90 -29.05 0.06
C THR A 557 46.93 -29.47 1.10
N SER A 558 47.14 -28.64 2.14
CA SER A 558 48.07 -28.92 3.23
C SER A 558 47.54 -29.93 4.27
N ASN A 559 46.22 -29.97 4.49
CA ASN A 559 45.60 -30.73 5.59
C ASN A 559 44.65 -31.85 5.13
N SER A 560 44.37 -32.01 3.84
CA SER A 560 43.44 -33.03 3.33
C SER A 560 43.75 -34.45 3.82
N LYS A 561 45.03 -34.80 4.02
CA LYS A 561 45.44 -36.12 4.52
C LYS A 561 45.16 -36.36 6.00
N SER A 562 45.09 -35.31 6.83
CA SER A 562 44.63 -35.46 8.23
C SER A 562 43.11 -35.58 8.31
N ILE A 563 42.39 -35.02 7.33
CA ILE A 563 40.93 -35.17 7.21
C ILE A 563 40.57 -36.58 6.71
N SER A 564 41.18 -37.03 5.60
CA SER A 564 41.02 -38.40 5.10
C SER A 564 42.14 -38.80 4.14
N GLY A 565 42.65 -40.02 4.31
CA GLY A 565 43.65 -40.61 3.41
C GLY A 565 43.17 -40.77 1.97
N SER A 566 41.85 -40.86 1.74
CA SER A 566 41.25 -41.08 0.41
C SER A 566 41.24 -39.84 -0.48
N ILE A 567 41.38 -38.64 0.08
CA ILE A 567 41.35 -37.40 -0.68
C ILE A 567 42.63 -37.28 -1.54
N SER A 568 42.47 -37.02 -2.83
CA SER A 568 43.58 -36.77 -3.75
C SER A 568 43.58 -35.33 -4.23
N THR A 569 44.70 -34.64 -4.03
CA THR A 569 44.91 -33.25 -4.48
C THR A 569 45.81 -33.15 -5.70
N LYS A 570 46.36 -34.27 -6.17
CA LYS A 570 47.30 -34.32 -7.32
C LYS A 570 46.70 -34.90 -8.59
N THR A 571 45.68 -35.75 -8.45
CA THR A 571 45.07 -36.49 -9.58
C THR A 571 43.62 -36.07 -9.84
N LYS A 572 43.15 -35.04 -9.14
CA LYS A 572 41.79 -34.52 -9.21
C LYS A 572 41.82 -33.01 -9.34
N ASP A 573 40.99 -32.47 -10.22
CA ASP A 573 40.73 -31.04 -10.33
C ASP A 573 39.46 -30.70 -9.55
N TYR A 574 39.45 -29.51 -8.95
CA TYR A 574 38.39 -28.99 -8.09
C TYR A 574 37.77 -27.79 -8.78
N LEU A 575 36.52 -27.93 -9.18
CA LEU A 575 35.76 -26.91 -9.88
C LEU A 575 34.74 -26.32 -8.90
N MET A 576 34.94 -25.05 -8.54
CA MET A 576 34.06 -24.36 -7.59
C MET A 576 33.25 -23.27 -8.29
N HIS A 577 31.97 -23.21 -7.96
CA HIS A 577 31.07 -22.12 -8.32
C HIS A 577 30.44 -21.50 -7.07
N ILE A 578 30.46 -20.18 -6.96
CA ILE A 578 29.74 -19.43 -5.93
C ILE A 578 28.56 -18.68 -6.52
N SER A 579 27.40 -18.77 -5.88
CA SER A 579 26.19 -18.02 -6.25
C SER A 579 25.67 -17.23 -5.05
N ASP A 580 25.37 -15.96 -5.28
CA ASP A 580 24.58 -15.13 -4.38
C ASP A 580 23.10 -15.39 -4.64
N LEU A 581 22.42 -15.96 -3.64
CA LEU A 581 21.02 -16.38 -3.78
C LEU A 581 20.04 -15.20 -3.67
N GLN A 582 20.51 -14.04 -3.21
CA GLN A 582 19.68 -12.86 -2.96
C GLN A 582 20.06 -11.69 -3.87
N GLY A 583 21.22 -11.71 -4.52
CA GLY A 583 21.67 -10.69 -5.46
C GLY A 583 22.10 -9.38 -4.79
N ILE A 584 22.69 -9.47 -3.60
CA ILE A 584 23.17 -8.36 -2.77
C ILE A 584 24.70 -8.15 -2.81
N GLY A 585 25.41 -8.92 -3.64
CA GLY A 585 26.88 -8.90 -3.78
C GLY A 585 27.56 -10.02 -2.99
N LEU A 586 28.72 -10.50 -3.45
CA LEU A 586 29.42 -11.65 -2.84
C LEU A 586 30.03 -11.31 -1.47
N THR A 587 30.22 -12.34 -0.65
CA THR A 587 30.92 -12.24 0.65
C THR A 587 32.34 -12.80 0.60
N ALA A 588 33.27 -12.19 1.33
CA ALA A 588 34.61 -12.75 1.57
C ALA A 588 34.62 -13.81 2.71
N GLU A 589 33.50 -14.01 3.41
CA GLU A 589 33.35 -14.91 4.55
C GLU A 589 33.03 -16.35 4.12
N VAL A 590 33.87 -16.89 3.24
CA VAL A 590 33.62 -18.17 2.56
C VAL A 590 34.64 -19.26 2.89
N ALA A 591 35.74 -18.97 3.57
CA ALA A 591 36.87 -19.91 3.62
C ALA A 591 36.55 -21.24 4.34
N ILE A 592 35.81 -21.21 5.45
CA ILE A 592 35.42 -22.45 6.15
C ILE A 592 34.38 -23.22 5.34
N ALA A 593 33.39 -22.52 4.79
CA ALA A 593 32.36 -23.11 3.93
C ALA A 593 32.98 -23.81 2.69
N GLU A 594 33.98 -23.17 2.08
CA GLU A 594 34.70 -23.72 0.94
C GLU A 594 35.57 -24.93 1.33
N LEU A 595 36.28 -24.89 2.46
CA LEU A 595 37.03 -26.05 2.96
C LEU A 595 36.12 -27.28 3.13
N ILE A 596 34.93 -27.07 3.69
CA ILE A 596 33.92 -28.12 3.84
C ILE A 596 33.41 -28.57 2.48
N GLY A 597 33.16 -27.64 1.55
CA GLY A 597 32.79 -27.92 0.16
C GLY A 597 33.77 -28.82 -0.57
N LEU A 598 35.06 -28.48 -0.52
CA LEU A 598 36.14 -29.27 -1.10
C LEU A 598 36.20 -30.69 -0.51
N CYS A 599 36.08 -30.82 0.82
CA CYS A 599 36.10 -32.13 1.49
C CYS A 599 34.84 -32.96 1.17
N SER A 600 33.67 -32.33 1.16
CA SER A 600 32.39 -32.95 0.81
C SER A 600 32.40 -33.48 -0.62
N GLY A 601 32.88 -32.69 -1.58
CA GLY A 601 33.05 -33.10 -2.96
C GLY A 601 34.09 -34.21 -3.12
N ALA A 602 35.24 -34.10 -2.46
CA ALA A 602 36.33 -35.09 -2.57
C ALA A 602 35.98 -36.46 -1.97
N LEU A 603 35.12 -36.47 -0.94
CA LEU A 603 34.67 -37.67 -0.26
C LEU A 603 33.35 -38.21 -0.82
N GLU A 604 32.76 -37.54 -1.81
CA GLU A 604 31.44 -37.84 -2.37
C GLU A 604 30.36 -37.98 -1.27
N ARG A 605 30.48 -37.20 -0.19
CA ARG A 605 29.62 -37.25 0.98
C ARG A 605 28.92 -35.91 1.18
N PRO A 606 27.57 -35.86 1.22
CA PRO A 606 26.86 -34.61 1.47
C PRO A 606 27.06 -34.14 2.91
N VAL A 607 26.95 -32.82 3.12
CA VAL A 607 26.88 -32.23 4.46
C VAL A 607 25.53 -32.54 5.12
N GLN A 608 25.43 -32.29 6.43
CA GLN A 608 24.17 -32.44 7.15
C GLN A 608 23.03 -31.63 6.52
N GLU A 609 21.80 -32.13 6.66
CA GLU A 609 20.61 -31.52 6.06
C GLU A 609 20.39 -30.08 6.58
N SER A 610 19.96 -29.19 5.68
CA SER A 610 19.66 -27.78 5.96
C SER A 610 20.73 -27.07 6.83
N LEU A 611 22.00 -27.38 6.57
CA LEU A 611 23.16 -26.82 7.26
C LEU A 611 23.63 -25.50 6.62
N VAL A 612 23.82 -24.48 7.45
CA VAL A 612 24.56 -23.26 7.10
C VAL A 612 25.88 -23.24 7.86
N VAL A 613 26.95 -22.85 7.17
CA VAL A 613 28.27 -22.66 7.76
C VAL A 613 28.50 -21.18 8.01
N LEU A 614 28.86 -20.82 9.24
CA LEU A 614 29.31 -19.47 9.59
C LEU A 614 30.80 -19.49 9.93
N GLY A 615 31.47 -18.37 9.65
CA GLY A 615 32.86 -18.15 10.03
C GLY A 615 33.84 -18.19 8.87
N ASN A 616 34.98 -17.54 9.11
CA ASN A 616 36.06 -17.42 8.13
C ASN A 616 37.39 -17.86 8.76
N MET A 617 38.41 -18.12 7.94
CA MET A 617 39.73 -18.51 8.46
C MET A 617 40.89 -17.86 7.73
N THR A 618 42.01 -17.76 8.42
CA THR A 618 43.30 -17.40 7.84
C THR A 618 44.03 -18.63 7.30
N VAL A 619 45.10 -18.42 6.51
CA VAL A 619 45.94 -19.51 5.98
C VAL A 619 46.52 -20.40 7.08
N GLY A 620 46.76 -19.85 8.29
CA GLY A 620 47.24 -20.59 9.45
C GLY A 620 46.15 -21.39 10.19
N GLY A 621 44.90 -21.34 9.74
CA GLY A 621 43.76 -22.03 10.37
C GLY A 621 43.15 -21.29 11.56
N THR A 622 43.50 -20.02 11.80
CA THR A 622 42.86 -19.21 12.83
C THR A 622 41.45 -18.83 12.38
N ILE A 623 40.45 -19.07 13.23
CA ILE A 623 39.04 -18.77 12.93
C ILE A 623 38.69 -17.34 13.36
N ALA A 624 38.08 -16.59 12.45
CA ALA A 624 37.56 -15.26 12.72
C ALA A 624 36.23 -15.33 13.49
N LYS A 625 35.97 -14.30 14.32
CA LYS A 625 34.69 -14.12 14.99
C LYS A 625 33.62 -13.74 13.95
N VAL A 626 32.38 -14.16 14.16
CA VAL A 626 31.24 -13.77 13.30
C VAL A 626 30.75 -12.38 13.72
N GLU A 627 30.71 -11.45 12.79
CA GLU A 627 30.15 -10.10 13.01
C GLU A 627 28.62 -10.13 12.97
N GLU A 628 27.98 -9.18 13.68
CA GLU A 628 26.51 -9.05 13.77
C GLU A 628 25.79 -10.38 14.01
N PHE A 629 26.31 -11.19 14.95
CA PHE A 629 25.93 -12.59 15.13
C PHE A 629 24.42 -12.85 15.16
N ALA A 630 23.64 -12.04 15.89
CA ALA A 630 22.19 -12.17 15.95
C ALA A 630 21.51 -11.95 14.57
N ASN A 631 21.94 -10.95 13.81
CA ASN A 631 21.42 -10.65 12.47
C ASN A 631 21.77 -11.77 11.49
N THR A 632 23.01 -12.27 11.55
CA THR A 632 23.50 -13.39 10.74
C THR A 632 22.70 -14.66 11.00
N LEU A 633 22.42 -14.95 12.28
CA LEU A 633 21.61 -16.10 12.69
C LEU A 633 20.16 -15.98 12.23
N GLN A 634 19.59 -14.77 12.25
CA GLN A 634 18.25 -14.50 11.75
C GLN A 634 18.17 -14.79 10.25
N VAL A 635 19.15 -14.32 9.45
CA VAL A 635 19.21 -14.61 8.01
C VAL A 635 19.31 -16.11 7.74
N CYS A 636 20.06 -16.86 8.56
CA CYS A 636 20.11 -18.32 8.45
C CYS A 636 18.71 -18.94 8.57
N VAL A 637 17.94 -18.53 9.59
CA VAL A 637 16.59 -19.05 9.84
C VAL A 637 15.62 -18.69 8.72
N ASP A 638 15.65 -17.43 8.29
CA ASP A 638 14.79 -16.94 7.22
C ASP A 638 15.09 -17.65 5.89
N ALA A 639 16.36 -17.98 5.65
CA ALA A 639 16.82 -18.74 4.50
C ALA A 639 16.42 -20.22 4.56
N GLY A 640 15.95 -20.72 5.70
CA GLY A 640 15.49 -22.09 5.90
C GLY A 640 16.47 -23.02 6.60
N ALA A 641 17.53 -22.50 7.23
CA ALA A 641 18.48 -23.32 7.98
C ALA A 641 17.82 -23.99 9.18
N LYS A 642 18.11 -25.28 9.40
CA LYS A 642 17.75 -26.01 10.63
C LYS A 642 18.97 -26.27 11.51
N ARG A 643 20.16 -26.31 10.90
CA ARG A 643 21.45 -26.49 11.59
C ARG A 643 22.38 -25.36 11.20
N VAL A 644 23.11 -24.82 12.17
CA VAL A 644 24.10 -23.76 11.91
C VAL A 644 25.42 -24.17 12.54
N LEU A 645 26.47 -24.29 11.72
CA LEU A 645 27.82 -24.56 12.14
C LEU A 645 28.51 -23.24 12.50
N ILE A 646 28.96 -23.11 13.76
CA ILE A 646 29.32 -21.84 14.39
C ILE A 646 30.71 -21.94 15.04
N PRO A 647 31.60 -20.95 14.85
CA PRO A 647 32.85 -20.88 15.59
C PRO A 647 32.65 -20.90 17.10
N ALA A 648 33.44 -21.67 17.83
CA ALA A 648 33.43 -21.64 19.29
C ALA A 648 33.73 -20.24 19.87
N SER A 649 34.44 -19.39 19.12
CA SER A 649 34.70 -17.99 19.48
C SER A 649 33.45 -17.11 19.52
N SER A 650 32.36 -17.50 18.84
CA SER A 650 31.09 -16.75 18.81
C SER A 650 30.08 -17.22 19.87
N VAL A 651 30.43 -18.20 20.72
CA VAL A 651 29.52 -18.72 21.76
C VAL A 651 29.07 -17.63 22.73
N VAL A 652 29.94 -16.68 23.04
CA VAL A 652 29.63 -15.56 23.95
C VAL A 652 28.53 -14.65 23.39
N ASP A 653 28.41 -14.55 22.07
CA ASP A 653 27.44 -13.66 21.42
C ASP A 653 26.03 -14.24 21.39
N PHE A 654 25.82 -15.49 21.81
CA PHE A 654 24.48 -16.06 21.99
C PHE A 654 23.62 -15.26 22.96
N GLN A 655 24.24 -14.51 23.89
CA GLN A 655 23.54 -13.61 24.80
C GLN A 655 22.83 -12.46 24.07
N THR A 656 23.23 -12.16 22.83
CA THR A 656 22.61 -11.13 21.98
C THR A 656 21.42 -11.66 21.18
N VAL A 657 21.19 -12.98 21.20
CA VAL A 657 20.19 -13.65 20.36
C VAL A 657 18.88 -13.85 21.14
N PRO A 658 17.73 -13.43 20.59
CA PRO A 658 16.42 -13.71 21.17
C PRO A 658 16.16 -15.21 21.34
N SER A 659 15.49 -15.59 22.43
CA SER A 659 15.22 -17.01 22.75
C SER A 659 14.37 -17.72 21.71
N ASP A 660 13.45 -17.01 21.07
CA ASP A 660 12.58 -17.53 20.01
C ASP A 660 13.34 -17.83 18.70
N LEU A 661 14.47 -17.16 18.46
CA LEU A 661 15.36 -17.46 17.35
C LEU A 661 16.23 -18.69 17.67
N LEU A 662 16.71 -18.82 18.91
CA LEU A 662 17.53 -19.94 19.35
C LEU A 662 16.82 -21.29 19.24
N ILE A 663 15.52 -21.34 19.51
CA ILE A 663 14.74 -22.59 19.42
C ILE A 663 14.49 -23.04 17.97
N LYS A 664 14.69 -22.18 16.97
CA LYS A 664 14.45 -22.50 15.55
C LYS A 664 15.63 -23.22 14.89
N ILE A 665 16.79 -23.24 15.53
CA ILE A 665 18.01 -23.85 14.98
C ILE A 665 18.67 -24.80 15.97
N GLN A 666 19.42 -25.75 15.42
CA GLN A 666 20.38 -26.55 16.16
C GLN A 666 21.80 -25.99 15.93
N PRO A 667 22.41 -25.31 16.93
CA PRO A 667 23.79 -24.85 16.81
C PRO A 667 24.78 -26.02 16.91
N ILE A 668 25.78 -26.02 16.04
CA ILE A 668 26.90 -26.98 16.05
C ILE A 668 28.19 -26.18 16.17
N PHE A 669 28.91 -26.35 17.27
CA PHE A 669 30.12 -25.55 17.53
C PHE A 669 31.36 -26.25 16.99
N TYR A 670 32.30 -25.50 16.41
CA TYR A 670 33.61 -26.02 16.01
C TYR A 670 34.77 -25.20 16.56
N SER A 671 35.87 -25.88 16.90
CA SER A 671 37.07 -25.26 17.51
C SER A 671 38.16 -24.89 16.51
N ASP A 672 38.23 -25.62 15.40
CA ASP A 672 39.25 -25.46 14.35
C ASP A 672 38.68 -25.89 12.98
N PRO A 673 39.35 -25.55 11.86
CA PRO A 673 38.82 -25.85 10.52
C PRO A 673 38.63 -27.35 10.24
N THR A 674 39.40 -28.24 10.87
CA THR A 674 39.29 -29.69 10.66
C THR A 674 38.08 -30.25 11.42
N ASP A 675 37.89 -29.80 12.66
CA ASP A 675 36.69 -30.08 13.46
C ASP A 675 35.41 -29.59 12.75
N ALA A 676 35.47 -28.44 12.07
CA ALA A 676 34.38 -27.93 11.25
C ALA A 676 33.96 -28.93 10.14
N VAL A 677 34.93 -29.53 9.45
CA VAL A 677 34.69 -30.52 8.39
C VAL A 677 34.04 -31.79 8.95
N PHE A 678 34.57 -32.36 10.04
CA PHE A 678 34.01 -33.57 10.64
C PHE A 678 32.56 -33.36 11.07
N LYS A 679 32.30 -32.26 11.79
CA LYS A 679 30.96 -31.90 12.23
C LYS A 679 30.02 -31.63 11.07
N ALA A 680 30.44 -30.91 10.03
CA ALA A 680 29.61 -30.65 8.86
C ALA A 680 29.20 -31.92 8.11
N LEU A 681 30.07 -32.94 8.08
CA LEU A 681 29.81 -34.24 7.43
C LEU A 681 29.06 -35.24 8.33
N GLY A 682 28.75 -34.86 9.58
CA GLY A 682 28.08 -35.73 10.55
C GLY A 682 28.97 -36.87 11.03
N VAL A 683 30.28 -36.65 11.12
CA VAL A 683 31.26 -37.57 11.73
C VAL A 683 31.60 -36.98 13.10
N SER A 684 31.29 -37.74 14.15
CA SER A 684 31.58 -37.40 15.55
C SER A 684 32.92 -37.94 16.00
#